data_AF-A0A3M7MEG2-F1
#
_entry.id   AF-A0A3M7MEG2-F1
#
_cell.length_a   1.000
_cell.length_b   1.000
_cell.length_c   1.000
_cell.angle_alpha   90.00
_cell.angle_beta   90.00
_cell.angle_gamma   90.00
#
_symmetry.space_group_name_H-M   'P 1'
#
loop_
_entity.id
_entity.type
_entity.pdbx_description
1 polymer ?
#
loop_
_entity_poly.entity_id
_entity_poly.type
_entity_poly.pdbx_seq_one_letter_code
_entity_poly.pdbx_strand_id
1 'polypeptide(L)'
;MTQASDADTGAGSASLAQGNNAINLSSTAGAWFLQFAGFLYNHRDTLGDNFNRLAKERKWGNKLNKSAGPSVKLKKRQAMSSSQANSWFIQFAGFTYYHSETLGDNFNRLAKERKWGYKLEQKRWAQCQAEEFSKKTIADVSSQAEEPSSITRIGTSSQAGSRFLQFAGFTYDPSETLEENVHRLATERKWGDKLTCKRLAEFQADTSSSITRIGASPQAGSWFCKFLGFKYDPSEPREDNFKRLAALRKWGDKLKCKHWTQCQAEEPSSHIRIGASPDAGSWFLNFPSFAYDYSLPLEDNFSRLAASHKWDREEKRKHWAECQIEEFGNAYGTDTTKLENWQNLCREVRIDEPMPSITQCKKALNASDVLVNLENLINHRNMPGVEVIRFNDWEEFMAYTVPDRIFAKKMAKKEGFIPLLGKEKERMSAESAGIVAGRTSRRCGVGNELNMLHTPRAWSLLVVDDSSCLKDYFEEEKKYYAPKECDRDYIEYVIARNMNAMEKAGDKRVTKEELLEKITPLFQGYYDMSLTMDHLYEASTQDCIQDYQKLIQVGPMLILRDMAMAADQEADRQAEEYKERVDTLAGMLDFATKVHEETAAATLRFLDGLGFALDPKIQNLRRAMEDSRRVLGENLRACVEAGWVTKENTSENDVSILSEVLLAPKET
;
A
#
# COMPACT_ATOMS: atom_id res chain seq x y z
N MET A 1 -1.27 -33.05 -78.17
CA MET A 1 -1.43 -34.42 -78.69
C MET A 1 -2.01 -35.27 -77.57
N THR A 2 -3.23 -35.78 -77.79
CA THR A 2 -3.94 -36.91 -77.14
C THR A 2 -4.11 -36.88 -75.60
N GLN A 3 -5.31 -36.62 -75.03
CA GLN A 3 -6.54 -37.47 -74.93
C GLN A 3 -6.27 -38.84 -74.28
N ALA A 4 -7.09 -39.44 -73.40
CA ALA A 4 -8.48 -39.27 -72.92
C ALA A 4 -8.68 -40.22 -71.70
N SER A 5 -9.48 -39.85 -70.67
CA SER A 5 -10.84 -40.40 -70.33
C SER A 5 -10.80 -41.71 -69.51
N ASP A 6 -11.70 -42.11 -68.60
CA ASP A 6 -13.10 -41.85 -68.21
C ASP A 6 -13.27 -42.31 -66.72
N ALA A 7 -14.10 -41.66 -65.86
CA ALA A 7 -15.49 -42.00 -65.47
C ALA A 7 -15.62 -43.35 -64.71
N ASP A 8 -16.43 -43.61 -63.68
CA ASP A 8 -17.45 -42.92 -62.85
C ASP A 8 -17.89 -43.93 -61.74
N THR A 9 -18.82 -43.53 -60.86
CA THR A 9 -19.58 -44.26 -59.81
C THR A 9 -18.95 -44.33 -58.41
N GLY A 10 -19.61 -44.01 -57.29
CA GLY A 10 -21.02 -43.69 -57.06
C GLY A 10 -21.52 -44.37 -55.78
N ALA A 11 -21.77 -43.57 -54.74
CA ALA A 11 -22.67 -43.76 -53.59
C ALA A 11 -22.36 -44.79 -52.47
N GLY A 12 -22.44 -44.32 -51.21
CA GLY A 12 -22.97 -45.14 -50.10
C GLY A 12 -22.47 -44.83 -48.67
N SER A 13 -23.30 -44.14 -47.89
CA SER A 13 -23.52 -44.26 -46.42
C SER A 13 -22.51 -43.75 -45.38
N ALA A 14 -22.87 -42.60 -44.80
CA ALA A 14 -23.07 -42.27 -43.37
C ALA A 14 -22.14 -42.86 -42.28
N SER A 15 -21.44 -41.96 -41.56
CA SER A 15 -21.07 -42.14 -40.16
C SER A 15 -20.96 -40.78 -39.45
N LEU A 16 -21.72 -40.62 -38.37
CA LEU A 16 -21.69 -39.51 -37.43
C LEU A 16 -20.26 -39.24 -36.91
N ALA A 17 -19.85 -37.98 -36.90
CA ALA A 17 -18.74 -37.50 -36.08
C ALA A 17 -19.27 -36.45 -35.09
N GLN A 18 -19.24 -36.81 -33.81
CA GLN A 18 -19.51 -35.94 -32.68
C GLN A 18 -18.44 -34.84 -32.61
N GLY A 19 -18.87 -33.58 -32.65
CA GLY A 19 -18.03 -32.43 -32.35
C GLY A 19 -17.86 -32.26 -30.84
N ASN A 20 -16.65 -32.49 -30.34
CA ASN A 20 -16.25 -32.08 -29.00
C ASN A 20 -15.70 -30.65 -29.05
N ASN A 21 -16.55 -29.66 -28.75
CA ASN A 21 -16.11 -28.31 -28.40
C ASN A 21 -15.89 -28.25 -26.88
N ALA A 22 -14.63 -28.35 -26.46
CA ALA A 22 -14.23 -28.04 -25.09
C ALA A 22 -14.17 -26.51 -24.92
N ILE A 23 -15.15 -25.93 -24.25
CA ILE A 23 -15.17 -24.52 -23.86
C ILE A 23 -14.31 -24.37 -22.59
N ASN A 24 -13.33 -23.47 -22.67
CA ASN A 24 -12.36 -23.17 -21.63
C ASN A 24 -13.03 -22.36 -20.49
N LEU A 25 -13.26 -22.99 -19.33
CA LEU A 25 -13.87 -22.37 -18.14
C LEU A 25 -12.76 -21.80 -17.22
N SER A 26 -12.30 -20.57 -17.47
CA SER A 26 -11.24 -19.92 -16.67
C SER A 26 -11.73 -18.96 -15.59
N SER A 27 -13.03 -18.88 -15.28
CA SER A 27 -13.51 -18.07 -14.16
C SER A 27 -13.52 -18.86 -12.84
N THR A 28 -12.86 -18.31 -11.82
CA THR A 28 -12.75 -18.85 -10.45
C THR A 28 -14.12 -19.20 -9.84
N ALA A 29 -15.17 -18.51 -10.28
CA ALA A 29 -16.56 -18.75 -9.93
C ALA A 29 -17.07 -20.13 -10.35
N GLY A 30 -16.83 -20.55 -11.59
CA GLY A 30 -17.29 -21.85 -12.10
C GLY A 30 -16.65 -23.03 -11.37
N ALA A 31 -15.36 -22.90 -11.01
CA ALA A 31 -14.61 -23.92 -10.27
C ALA A 31 -15.17 -24.21 -8.87
N TRP A 32 -15.76 -23.21 -8.21
CA TRP A 32 -16.40 -23.39 -6.90
C TRP A 32 -17.66 -24.27 -7.00
N PHE A 33 -18.49 -24.07 -8.03
CA PHE A 33 -19.71 -24.85 -8.23
C PHE A 33 -19.44 -26.32 -8.61
N LEU A 34 -18.30 -26.61 -9.25
CA LEU A 34 -17.88 -27.97 -9.61
C LEU A 34 -17.56 -28.86 -8.39
N GLN A 35 -17.41 -28.28 -7.19
CA GLN A 35 -17.22 -29.03 -5.95
C GLN A 35 -18.52 -29.72 -5.48
N PHE A 36 -19.68 -29.33 -6.01
CA PHE A 36 -20.98 -29.87 -5.62
C PHE A 36 -21.41 -30.97 -6.60
N ALA A 37 -21.05 -32.22 -6.28
CA ALA A 37 -21.39 -33.38 -7.11
C ALA A 37 -22.88 -33.41 -7.51
N GLY A 38 -23.14 -33.43 -8.83
CA GLY A 38 -24.48 -33.43 -9.42
C GLY A 38 -25.06 -32.04 -9.73
N PHE A 39 -24.39 -30.94 -9.36
CA PHE A 39 -24.80 -29.59 -9.73
C PHE A 39 -24.15 -29.18 -11.07
N LEU A 40 -24.96 -28.76 -12.05
CA LEU A 40 -24.47 -28.26 -13.33
C LEU A 40 -24.39 -26.73 -13.29
N TYR A 41 -23.18 -26.17 -13.41
CA TYR A 41 -23.00 -24.71 -13.53
C TYR A 41 -23.46 -24.23 -14.90
N ASN A 42 -24.32 -23.21 -14.95
CA ASN A 42 -24.77 -22.61 -16.19
C ASN A 42 -24.10 -21.24 -16.35
N HIS A 43 -23.21 -21.12 -17.34
CA HIS A 43 -22.46 -19.89 -17.61
C HIS A 43 -23.33 -18.72 -18.10
N ARG A 44 -24.58 -18.99 -18.50
CA ARG A 44 -25.54 -17.95 -18.91
C ARG A 44 -26.30 -17.33 -17.74
N ASP A 45 -26.28 -17.98 -16.58
CA ASP A 45 -26.95 -17.50 -15.37
C ASP A 45 -25.97 -16.68 -14.53
N THR A 46 -26.48 -15.71 -13.76
CA THR A 46 -25.61 -14.96 -12.83
C THR A 46 -25.07 -15.89 -11.73
N LEU A 47 -24.03 -15.45 -11.03
CA LEU A 47 -23.52 -16.15 -9.85
C LEU A 47 -24.61 -16.37 -8.78
N GLY A 48 -25.48 -15.37 -8.58
CA GLY A 48 -26.60 -15.45 -7.65
C GLY A 48 -27.65 -16.48 -8.09
N ASP A 49 -27.93 -16.58 -9.39
CA ASP A 49 -28.88 -17.55 -9.94
C ASP A 49 -28.37 -18.99 -9.82
N ASN A 50 -27.09 -19.22 -10.14
CA ASN A 50 -26.44 -20.51 -9.92
C ASN A 50 -26.43 -20.88 -8.43
N PHE A 51 -26.16 -19.92 -7.53
CA PHE A 51 -26.19 -20.14 -6.08
C PHE A 51 -27.60 -20.48 -5.57
N ASN A 52 -28.62 -19.75 -6.00
CA ASN A 52 -30.01 -19.99 -5.62
C ASN A 52 -30.50 -21.34 -6.13
N ARG A 53 -30.09 -21.76 -7.33
CA ARG A 53 -30.41 -23.08 -7.88
C ARG A 53 -29.72 -24.18 -7.08
N LEU A 54 -28.44 -24.02 -6.76
CA LEU A 54 -27.70 -24.95 -5.89
C LEU A 54 -28.37 -25.05 -4.51
N ALA A 55 -28.71 -23.92 -3.90
CA ALA A 55 -29.39 -23.86 -2.61
C ALA A 55 -30.75 -24.56 -2.64
N LYS A 56 -31.51 -24.42 -3.75
CA LYS A 56 -32.79 -25.10 -3.94
C LYS A 56 -32.62 -26.61 -4.12
N GLU A 57 -31.68 -27.06 -4.94
CA GLU A 57 -31.36 -28.48 -5.16
C GLU A 57 -30.88 -29.17 -3.88
N ARG A 58 -30.08 -28.45 -3.08
CA ARG A 58 -29.58 -28.94 -1.79
C ARG A 58 -30.56 -28.72 -0.62
N LYS A 59 -31.73 -28.15 -0.89
CA LYS A 59 -32.76 -27.84 0.12
C LYS A 59 -32.22 -26.99 1.28
N TRP A 60 -31.35 -26.02 0.98
CA TRP A 60 -30.73 -25.11 1.95
C TRP A 60 -31.70 -24.07 2.55
N GLY A 61 -32.99 -24.07 2.20
CA GLY A 61 -34.00 -23.18 2.76
C GLY A 61 -35.06 -23.91 3.60
N ASN A 62 -35.07 -23.64 4.92
CA ASN A 62 -36.24 -23.51 5.83
C ASN A 62 -35.92 -23.52 7.34
N LYS A 63 -34.65 -23.33 7.76
CA LYS A 63 -34.27 -23.22 9.20
C LYS A 63 -33.65 -21.88 9.61
N LEU A 64 -34.11 -20.79 9.00
CA LEU A 64 -33.81 -19.42 9.48
C LEU A 64 -35.13 -18.66 9.60
N ASN A 65 -35.98 -19.09 10.53
CA ASN A 65 -36.94 -18.27 11.30
C ASN A 65 -37.83 -19.19 12.15
N LYS A 66 -37.87 -18.94 13.47
CA LYS A 66 -38.66 -19.60 14.54
C LYS A 66 -38.08 -20.87 15.20
N SER A 67 -37.36 -20.68 16.29
CA SER A 67 -37.88 -20.87 17.67
C SER A 67 -36.77 -21.18 18.68
N ALA A 68 -37.09 -20.83 19.92
CA ALA A 68 -36.40 -21.09 21.19
C ALA A 68 -35.50 -22.35 21.26
N GLY A 69 -34.47 -22.28 22.13
CA GLY A 69 -33.59 -23.40 22.46
C GLY A 69 -34.34 -24.64 22.99
N PRO A 70 -33.65 -25.79 23.12
CA PRO A 70 -32.66 -25.90 24.20
C PRO A 70 -31.36 -26.66 23.86
N SER A 71 -30.30 -26.23 24.54
CA SER A 71 -29.19 -27.01 25.15
C SER A 71 -28.65 -28.26 24.43
N VAL A 72 -27.36 -28.25 24.10
CA VAL A 72 -26.35 -29.23 24.60
C VAL A 72 -24.92 -28.88 24.12
N LYS A 73 -24.08 -28.59 25.11
CA LYS A 73 -22.61 -28.84 25.24
C LYS A 73 -21.65 -28.18 24.25
N LEU A 74 -21.24 -26.94 24.59
CA LEU A 74 -19.93 -26.42 24.21
C LEU A 74 -18.91 -26.68 25.34
N LYS A 75 -17.71 -27.12 24.94
CA LYS A 75 -16.60 -27.52 25.80
C LYS A 75 -16.15 -26.39 26.74
N LYS A 76 -15.91 -26.76 28.00
CA LYS A 76 -15.24 -25.94 29.04
C LYS A 76 -13.98 -25.27 28.47
N ARG A 77 -13.97 -23.93 28.44
CA ARG A 77 -12.74 -23.15 28.63
C ARG A 77 -12.63 -22.83 30.13
N GLN A 78 -11.41 -22.94 30.65
CA GLN A 78 -11.06 -22.72 32.05
C GLN A 78 -11.53 -21.33 32.51
N ALA A 79 -12.30 -21.30 33.59
CA ALA A 79 -12.48 -20.10 34.39
C ALA A 79 -11.17 -19.84 35.16
N MET A 80 -10.56 -18.68 34.95
CA MET A 80 -9.54 -18.14 35.86
C MET A 80 -10.21 -17.47 37.06
N SER A 81 -9.50 -17.48 38.19
CA SER A 81 -10.03 -17.38 39.54
C SER A 81 -10.67 -16.03 39.90
N SER A 82 -11.81 -16.17 40.56
CA SER A 82 -12.54 -15.22 41.38
C SER A 82 -11.68 -14.50 42.43
N SER A 83 -11.61 -13.16 42.38
CA SER A 83 -11.63 -12.31 43.60
C SER A 83 -11.78 -10.80 43.35
N GLN A 84 -11.73 -10.30 42.11
CA GLN A 84 -11.92 -8.87 41.85
C GLN A 84 -13.26 -8.62 41.15
N ALA A 85 -14.30 -8.32 41.93
CA ALA A 85 -15.48 -7.67 41.38
C ALA A 85 -15.03 -6.39 40.67
N ASN A 86 -15.36 -6.22 39.38
CA ASN A 86 -14.85 -5.10 38.61
C ASN A 86 -15.32 -3.77 39.25
N SER A 87 -14.39 -3.03 39.88
CA SER A 87 -14.67 -1.83 40.70
C SER A 87 -15.55 -0.80 40.00
N TRP A 88 -15.53 -0.76 38.67
CA TRP A 88 -16.37 0.12 37.88
C TRP A 88 -17.86 -0.09 38.15
N PHE A 89 -18.33 -1.31 38.43
CA PHE A 89 -19.75 -1.58 38.71
C PHE A 89 -20.16 -1.22 40.14
N ILE A 90 -19.20 -1.15 41.07
CA ILE A 90 -19.47 -0.88 42.49
C ILE A 90 -20.02 0.53 42.71
N GLN A 91 -19.71 1.47 41.82
CA GLN A 91 -20.22 2.84 41.90
C GLN A 91 -21.74 2.95 41.59
N PHE A 92 -22.38 1.90 41.06
CA PHE A 92 -23.79 1.92 40.71
C PHE A 92 -24.64 1.24 41.79
N ALA A 93 -25.00 2.01 42.83
CA ALA A 93 -25.79 1.52 43.96
C ALA A 93 -27.05 0.74 43.51
N GLY A 94 -27.19 -0.51 43.97
CA GLY A 94 -28.30 -1.40 43.63
C GLY A 94 -28.07 -2.28 42.40
N PHE A 95 -26.95 -2.12 41.69
CA PHE A 95 -26.58 -3.05 40.60
C PHE A 95 -25.83 -4.26 41.16
N THR A 96 -26.23 -5.47 40.74
CA THR A 96 -25.55 -6.72 41.11
C THR A 96 -24.71 -7.20 39.93
N TYR A 97 -23.39 -7.35 40.15
CA TYR A 97 -22.47 -7.89 39.15
C TYR A 97 -22.49 -9.43 39.17
N TYR A 98 -22.75 -10.04 38.01
CA TYR A 98 -22.80 -11.49 37.86
C TYR A 98 -21.51 -11.99 37.21
N HIS A 99 -20.71 -12.71 37.99
CA HIS A 99 -19.40 -13.22 37.58
C HIS A 99 -19.47 -14.30 36.48
N SER A 100 -20.65 -14.88 36.24
CA SER A 100 -20.90 -15.85 35.17
C SER A 100 -21.13 -15.20 33.80
N GLU A 101 -21.30 -13.88 33.76
CA GLU A 101 -21.59 -13.11 32.55
C GLU A 101 -20.35 -12.33 32.10
N THR A 102 -20.28 -12.01 30.80
CA THR A 102 -19.17 -11.18 30.30
C THR A 102 -19.25 -9.75 30.82
N LEU A 103 -18.18 -8.96 30.65
CA LEU A 103 -18.19 -7.55 30.97
C LEU A 103 -19.27 -6.79 30.19
N GLY A 104 -19.44 -7.11 28.91
CA GLY A 104 -20.46 -6.52 28.04
C GLY A 104 -21.87 -6.87 28.49
N ASP A 105 -22.11 -8.12 28.91
CA ASP A 105 -23.43 -8.55 29.40
C ASP A 105 -23.82 -7.81 30.68
N ASN A 106 -22.90 -7.70 31.64
CA ASN A 106 -23.11 -6.93 32.87
C ASN A 106 -23.35 -5.44 32.56
N PHE A 107 -22.58 -4.86 31.63
CA PHE A 107 -22.77 -3.46 31.21
C PHE A 107 -24.11 -3.22 30.54
N ASN A 108 -24.52 -4.08 29.60
CA ASN A 108 -25.80 -3.96 28.91
C ASN A 108 -26.98 -4.07 29.88
N ARG A 109 -26.90 -4.95 30.89
CA ARG A 109 -27.90 -5.00 31.96
C ARG A 109 -27.95 -3.69 32.75
N LEU A 110 -26.79 -3.16 33.15
CA LEU A 110 -26.73 -1.89 33.87
C LEU A 110 -27.31 -0.74 33.03
N ALA A 111 -26.94 -0.64 31.76
CA ALA A 111 -27.43 0.39 30.84
C ALA A 111 -28.96 0.32 30.70
N LYS A 112 -29.50 -0.90 30.63
CA LYS A 112 -30.94 -1.16 30.58
C LYS A 112 -31.65 -0.79 31.88
N GLU A 113 -31.12 -1.20 33.04
CA GLU A 113 -31.69 -0.87 34.36
C GLU A 113 -31.70 0.64 34.62
N ARG A 114 -30.67 1.34 34.16
CA ARG A 114 -30.54 2.80 34.30
C ARG A 114 -31.20 3.58 33.18
N LYS A 115 -31.76 2.92 32.17
CA LYS A 115 -32.38 3.52 30.99
C LYS A 115 -31.47 4.56 30.32
N TRP A 116 -30.20 4.22 30.12
CA TRP A 116 -29.27 5.11 29.43
C TRP A 116 -29.68 5.31 27.97
N GLY A 117 -29.66 6.56 27.51
CA GLY A 117 -29.76 6.85 26.08
C GLY A 117 -28.44 6.54 25.37
N TYR A 118 -28.51 6.28 24.06
CA TYR A 118 -27.38 5.84 23.24
C TYR A 118 -26.06 6.62 23.46
N LYS A 119 -26.11 7.96 23.52
CA LYS A 119 -24.91 8.78 23.74
C LYS A 119 -24.28 8.56 25.12
N LEU A 120 -25.09 8.39 26.16
CA LEU A 120 -24.61 8.18 27.52
C LEU A 120 -24.10 6.74 27.70
N GLU A 121 -24.77 5.78 27.06
CA GLU A 121 -24.35 4.38 27.01
C GLU A 121 -22.97 4.24 26.38
N GLN A 122 -22.74 4.82 25.20
CA GLN A 122 -21.43 4.81 24.55
C GLN A 122 -20.33 5.44 25.42
N LYS A 123 -20.62 6.59 26.05
CA LYS A 123 -19.68 7.26 26.95
C LYS A 123 -19.33 6.40 28.17
N ARG A 124 -20.32 5.75 28.79
CA ARG A 124 -20.10 4.89 29.95
C ARG A 124 -19.39 3.58 29.58
N TRP A 125 -19.63 3.06 28.38
CA TRP A 125 -18.96 1.87 27.88
C TRP A 125 -17.46 2.12 27.70
N ALA A 126 -17.09 3.24 27.09
CA ALA A 126 -15.70 3.65 26.96
C ALA A 126 -14.99 3.79 28.32
N GLN A 127 -15.67 4.33 29.34
CA GLN A 127 -15.14 4.41 30.71
C GLN A 127 -14.94 3.03 31.34
N CYS A 128 -15.91 2.12 31.18
CA CYS A 128 -15.84 0.75 31.68
C CYS A 128 -14.64 0.00 31.09
N GLN A 129 -14.40 0.16 29.78
CA GLN A 129 -13.25 -0.45 29.10
C GLN A 129 -11.92 0.16 29.53
N ALA A 130 -11.84 1.49 29.66
CA ALA A 130 -10.60 2.16 30.08
C ALA A 130 -10.10 1.70 31.46
N GLU A 131 -11.01 1.48 32.41
CA GLU A 131 -10.65 0.94 33.73
C GLU A 131 -10.22 -0.53 33.69
N GLU A 132 -10.79 -1.35 32.79
CA GLU A 132 -10.35 -2.73 32.59
C GLU A 132 -8.92 -2.79 32.04
N PHE A 133 -8.61 -1.94 31.05
CA PHE A 133 -7.26 -1.86 30.48
C PHE A 133 -6.23 -1.35 31.48
N SER A 134 -6.55 -0.30 32.26
CA SER A 134 -5.63 0.26 33.26
C SER A 134 -5.21 -0.76 34.32
N LYS A 135 -6.14 -1.61 34.78
CA LYS A 135 -5.82 -2.67 35.77
C LYS A 135 -4.94 -3.77 35.20
N LYS A 136 -5.14 -4.11 33.92
CA LYS A 136 -4.28 -5.10 33.25
C LYS A 136 -2.84 -4.60 33.18
N THR A 137 -2.66 -3.32 32.85
CA THR A 137 -1.34 -2.67 32.84
C THR A 137 -0.69 -2.61 34.23
N ILE A 138 -1.44 -2.29 35.29
CA ILE A 138 -0.90 -2.23 36.66
C ILE A 138 -0.55 -3.63 37.20
N ALA A 139 -1.36 -4.66 36.88
CA ALA A 139 -1.06 -6.04 37.26
C ALA A 139 0.22 -6.57 36.59
N ASP A 140 0.47 -6.16 35.34
CA ASP A 140 1.68 -6.53 34.61
C ASP A 140 2.92 -5.78 35.15
N VAL A 141 2.78 -4.50 35.53
CA VAL A 141 3.89 -3.67 36.06
C VAL A 141 4.29 -4.02 37.50
N SER A 142 3.33 -4.39 38.37
CA SER A 142 3.64 -4.81 39.75
C SER A 142 4.41 -6.14 39.84
N SER A 143 4.55 -6.88 38.74
CA SER A 143 5.28 -8.14 38.69
C SER A 143 6.78 -7.99 38.34
N GLN A 144 7.28 -6.76 38.14
CA GLN A 144 8.66 -6.50 37.67
C GLN A 144 9.39 -5.35 38.38
N ALA A 145 9.24 -5.18 39.70
CA ALA A 145 10.03 -4.19 40.44
C ALA A 145 10.85 -4.81 41.58
N GLU A 146 12.11 -5.15 41.29
CA GLU A 146 13.20 -5.14 42.28
C GLU A 146 14.40 -4.35 41.70
N GLU A 147 14.94 -3.42 42.49
CA GLU A 147 16.09 -2.57 42.17
C GLU A 147 17.44 -3.27 42.43
N PRO A 148 18.56 -2.80 41.81
CA PRO A 148 19.78 -3.58 41.72
C PRO A 148 20.75 -3.28 42.87
N SER A 149 21.29 -4.32 43.49
CA SER A 149 22.62 -4.24 44.11
C SER A 149 23.42 -5.53 43.91
N SER A 150 24.65 -5.32 43.44
CA SER A 150 25.83 -6.15 43.68
C SER A 150 25.92 -7.55 43.05
N ILE A 151 26.81 -7.62 42.06
CA ILE A 151 27.40 -8.80 41.41
C ILE A 151 27.88 -9.84 42.44
N THR A 152 27.30 -11.04 42.46
CA THR A 152 28.03 -12.32 42.67
C THR A 152 27.21 -13.54 42.21
N ARG A 153 27.83 -14.40 41.37
CA ARG A 153 27.51 -15.81 41.04
C ARG A 153 26.02 -16.23 40.96
N ILE A 154 25.51 -16.32 39.73
CA ILE A 154 24.17 -16.84 39.39
C ILE A 154 24.08 -18.34 39.70
N GLY A 155 23.16 -18.70 40.60
CA GLY A 155 22.83 -20.07 40.98
C GLY A 155 21.73 -20.68 40.11
N THR A 156 22.00 -21.87 39.57
CA THR A 156 21.02 -22.78 38.93
C THR A 156 20.53 -23.88 39.88
N SER A 157 20.91 -23.87 41.17
CA SER A 157 20.89 -25.08 42.01
C SER A 157 19.59 -25.38 42.78
N SER A 158 18.63 -24.47 42.89
CA SER A 158 17.51 -24.67 43.85
C SER A 158 16.47 -25.68 43.38
N GLN A 159 16.20 -25.78 42.07
CA GLN A 159 15.11 -26.60 41.55
C GLN A 159 15.51 -28.05 41.24
N ALA A 160 16.71 -28.28 40.70
CA ALA A 160 17.23 -29.64 40.50
C ALA A 160 17.32 -30.40 41.84
N GLY A 161 17.83 -29.72 42.88
CA GLY A 161 17.91 -30.25 44.24
C GLY A 161 16.54 -30.67 44.79
N SER A 162 15.47 -29.91 44.53
CA SER A 162 14.12 -30.21 45.04
C SER A 162 13.56 -31.57 44.57
N ARG A 163 13.94 -32.02 43.38
CA ARG A 163 13.50 -33.32 42.84
C ARG A 163 14.32 -34.48 43.40
N PHE A 164 15.60 -34.25 43.70
CA PHE A 164 16.41 -35.24 44.42
C PHE A 164 15.93 -35.49 45.86
N LEU A 165 15.31 -34.49 46.50
CA LEU A 165 14.71 -34.64 47.84
C LEU A 165 13.55 -35.65 47.89
N GLN A 166 12.98 -36.04 46.75
CA GLN A 166 11.96 -37.09 46.70
C GLN A 166 12.53 -38.49 46.94
N PHE A 167 13.85 -38.65 46.86
CA PHE A 167 14.53 -39.93 47.07
C PHE A 167 15.08 -40.00 48.49
N ALA A 168 14.24 -40.45 49.44
CA ALA A 168 14.58 -40.54 50.86
C ALA A 168 15.94 -41.21 51.11
N GLY A 169 16.88 -40.49 51.72
CA GLY A 169 18.24 -40.95 52.01
C GLY A 169 19.31 -40.55 50.98
N PHE A 170 18.93 -39.96 49.84
CA PHE A 170 19.88 -39.39 48.87
C PHE A 170 20.14 -37.92 49.18
N THR A 171 21.42 -37.51 49.18
CA THR A 171 21.81 -36.11 49.42
C THR A 171 22.36 -35.52 48.12
N TYR A 172 21.62 -34.55 47.56
CA TYR A 172 22.03 -33.81 46.37
C TYR A 172 23.31 -33.01 46.66
N ASP A 173 24.34 -33.18 45.83
CA ASP A 173 25.56 -32.38 45.90
C ASP A 173 25.53 -31.32 44.78
N PRO A 174 25.43 -30.03 45.13
CA PRO A 174 25.38 -28.95 44.14
C PRO A 174 26.72 -28.72 43.42
N SER A 175 27.81 -29.35 43.86
CA SER A 175 29.11 -29.29 43.19
C SER A 175 29.27 -30.34 42.08
N GLU A 176 28.46 -31.40 42.10
CA GLU A 176 28.38 -32.42 41.06
C GLU A 176 27.40 -32.01 39.94
N THR A 177 27.67 -32.44 38.71
CA THR A 177 26.75 -32.28 37.57
C THR A 177 25.44 -33.04 37.81
N LEU A 178 24.41 -32.73 37.01
CA LEU A 178 23.13 -33.45 37.07
C LEU A 178 23.33 -34.94 36.74
N GLU A 179 24.15 -35.24 35.74
CA GLU A 179 24.50 -36.58 35.31
C GLU A 179 25.19 -37.38 36.43
N GLU A 180 26.15 -36.76 37.13
CA GLU A 180 26.87 -37.36 38.26
C GLU A 180 25.95 -37.63 39.44
N ASN A 181 25.09 -36.66 39.82
CA ASN A 181 24.10 -36.87 40.87
C ASN A 181 23.10 -37.98 40.51
N VAL A 182 22.64 -38.07 39.25
CA VAL A 182 21.74 -39.16 38.80
C VAL A 182 22.47 -40.51 38.79
N HIS A 183 23.75 -40.56 38.43
CA HIS A 183 24.54 -41.80 38.47
C HIS A 183 24.80 -42.27 39.91
N ARG A 184 25.07 -41.34 40.83
CA ARG A 184 25.22 -41.65 42.25
C ARG A 184 23.91 -42.17 42.84
N LEU A 185 22.80 -41.51 42.55
CA LEU A 185 21.46 -41.97 42.93
C LEU A 185 21.14 -43.35 42.33
N ALA A 186 21.47 -43.57 41.07
CA ALA A 186 21.29 -44.86 40.40
C ALA A 186 22.11 -45.97 41.07
N THR A 187 23.34 -45.66 41.49
CA THR A 187 24.22 -46.60 42.19
C THR A 187 23.64 -46.98 43.55
N GLU A 188 23.23 -45.99 44.36
CA GLU A 188 22.63 -46.23 45.68
C GLU A 188 21.32 -47.02 45.59
N ARG A 189 20.52 -46.78 44.55
CA ARG A 189 19.24 -47.45 44.31
C ARG A 189 19.35 -48.72 43.47
N LYS A 190 20.55 -49.11 43.06
CA LYS A 190 20.82 -50.26 42.17
C LYS A 190 19.96 -50.23 40.90
N TRP A 191 19.82 -49.06 40.30
CA TRP A 191 19.15 -48.93 39.00
C TRP A 191 20.03 -49.50 37.90
N GLY A 192 19.44 -50.30 37.00
CA GLY A 192 20.11 -50.71 35.76
C GLY A 192 20.15 -49.58 34.74
N ASP A 193 21.10 -49.63 33.82
CA ASP A 193 21.42 -48.57 32.83
C ASP A 193 20.19 -48.01 32.11
N LYS A 194 19.24 -48.87 31.74
CA LYS A 194 18.01 -48.47 31.06
C LYS A 194 17.14 -47.52 31.90
N LEU A 195 17.05 -47.77 33.20
CA LEU A 195 16.28 -46.92 34.12
C LEU A 195 17.06 -45.64 34.46
N THR A 196 18.39 -45.74 34.60
CA THR A 196 19.28 -44.59 34.81
C THR A 196 19.16 -43.59 33.68
N CYS A 197 19.24 -44.04 32.41
CA CYS A 197 19.05 -43.18 31.24
C CYS A 197 17.65 -42.56 31.19
N LYS A 198 16.60 -43.33 31.53
CA LYS A 198 15.23 -42.82 31.57
C LYS A 198 15.08 -41.70 32.61
N ARG A 199 15.60 -41.91 33.83
CA ARG A 199 15.52 -40.93 34.90
C ARG A 199 16.35 -39.69 34.59
N LEU A 200 17.54 -39.84 34.02
CA LEU A 200 18.35 -38.71 33.58
C LEU A 200 17.59 -37.84 32.57
N ALA A 201 16.93 -38.44 31.58
CA ALA A 201 16.12 -37.71 30.61
C ALA A 201 14.93 -36.98 31.26
N GLU A 202 14.27 -37.59 32.25
CA GLU A 202 13.20 -36.94 33.02
C GLU A 202 13.73 -35.72 33.77
N PHE A 203 14.85 -35.86 34.50
CA PHE A 203 15.48 -34.75 35.22
C PHE A 203 15.92 -33.62 34.26
N GLN A 204 16.51 -33.96 33.11
CA GLN A 204 16.93 -33.00 32.09
C GLN A 204 15.74 -32.23 31.49
N ALA A 205 14.59 -32.90 31.31
CA ALA A 205 13.37 -32.27 30.81
C ALA A 205 12.83 -31.20 31.78
N ASP A 206 12.90 -31.45 33.10
CA ASP A 206 12.44 -30.47 34.10
C ASP A 206 13.38 -29.26 34.22
N THR A 207 14.70 -29.47 34.14
CA THR A 207 15.66 -28.37 34.09
C THR A 207 15.50 -27.52 32.83
N SER A 208 15.20 -28.16 31.69
CA SER A 208 14.98 -27.47 30.41
C SER A 208 13.67 -26.67 30.39
N SER A 209 12.65 -27.13 31.12
CA SER A 209 11.36 -26.44 31.29
C SER A 209 11.47 -25.08 32.01
N SER A 210 12.56 -24.84 32.76
CA SER A 210 12.70 -23.65 33.61
C SER A 210 13.72 -22.64 33.06
N ILE A 211 14.65 -23.08 32.21
CA ILE A 211 15.65 -22.21 31.55
C ILE A 211 15.00 -21.27 30.50
N THR A 212 13.76 -21.51 30.08
CA THR A 212 12.98 -20.63 29.19
C THR A 212 12.66 -19.23 29.74
N ARG A 213 13.14 -18.85 30.94
CA ARG A 213 13.00 -17.48 31.48
C ARG A 213 14.26 -16.62 31.51
N ILE A 214 15.46 -17.14 31.27
CA ILE A 214 16.68 -16.31 31.30
C ILE A 214 17.60 -16.67 30.13
N GLY A 215 17.46 -15.91 29.03
CA GLY A 215 18.58 -15.41 28.24
C GLY A 215 19.58 -16.39 27.60
N ALA A 216 19.14 -17.46 26.93
CA ALA A 216 19.86 -18.07 25.80
C ALA A 216 18.91 -19.02 25.04
N SER A 217 18.67 -18.78 23.75
CA SER A 217 17.72 -19.58 22.94
C SER A 217 18.32 -20.93 22.51
N PRO A 218 17.76 -22.09 22.91
CA PRO A 218 18.26 -23.41 22.51
C PRO A 218 17.75 -23.90 21.14
N GLN A 219 17.15 -23.04 20.32
CA GLN A 219 16.20 -23.49 19.28
C GLN A 219 16.86 -24.00 17.98
N ALA A 220 18.07 -23.57 17.63
CA ALA A 220 18.77 -24.04 16.41
C ALA A 220 19.16 -25.53 16.45
N GLY A 221 19.22 -26.15 17.64
CA GLY A 221 19.57 -27.56 17.83
C GLY A 221 18.40 -28.55 17.81
N SER A 222 17.14 -28.08 17.81
CA SER A 222 15.94 -28.93 18.04
C SER A 222 15.84 -30.11 17.07
N TRP A 223 16.08 -29.88 15.77
CA TRP A 223 16.06 -30.94 14.77
C TRP A 223 17.20 -31.95 14.96
N PHE A 224 18.41 -31.46 15.28
CA PHE A 224 19.59 -32.31 15.49
C PHE A 224 19.48 -33.18 16.75
N CYS A 225 18.81 -32.69 17.80
CA CYS A 225 18.58 -33.42 19.04
C CYS A 225 17.71 -34.68 18.87
N LYS A 226 16.97 -34.80 17.75
CA LYS A 226 16.18 -36.02 17.44
C LYS A 226 17.07 -37.22 17.10
N PHE A 227 18.35 -37.00 16.79
CA PHE A 227 19.28 -38.05 16.38
C PHE A 227 20.18 -38.47 17.54
N LEU A 228 19.75 -39.49 18.29
CA LEU A 228 20.51 -40.08 19.39
C LEU A 228 21.98 -40.32 19.04
N GLY A 229 22.90 -39.79 19.85
CA GLY A 229 24.35 -39.92 19.67
C GLY A 229 24.99 -38.85 18.77
N PHE A 230 24.21 -37.93 18.20
CA PHE A 230 24.75 -36.74 17.55
C PHE A 230 24.79 -35.56 18.53
N LYS A 231 25.95 -34.91 18.64
CA LYS A 231 26.15 -33.71 19.45
C LYS A 231 26.20 -32.49 18.53
N TYR A 232 25.17 -31.66 18.60
CA TYR A 232 25.11 -30.39 17.86
C TYR A 232 26.17 -29.42 18.38
N ASP A 233 26.95 -28.85 17.47
CA ASP A 233 27.93 -27.81 17.78
C ASP A 233 27.37 -26.45 17.34
N PRO A 234 26.99 -25.55 18.27
CA PRO A 234 26.42 -24.25 17.92
C PRO A 234 27.44 -23.30 17.29
N SER A 235 28.74 -23.61 17.34
CA SER A 235 29.78 -22.79 16.71
C SER A 235 29.99 -23.10 15.22
N GLU A 236 29.55 -24.28 14.77
CA GLU A 236 29.64 -24.67 13.36
C GLU A 236 28.38 -24.29 12.59
N PRO A 237 28.50 -23.92 11.30
CA PRO A 237 27.35 -23.72 10.43
C PRO A 237 26.39 -24.92 10.45
N ARG A 238 25.10 -24.65 10.27
CA ARG A 238 24.05 -25.67 10.23
C ARG A 238 24.32 -26.75 9.19
N GLU A 239 24.82 -26.34 8.03
CA GLU A 239 25.17 -27.24 6.95
C GLU A 239 26.28 -28.21 7.35
N ASP A 240 27.26 -27.75 8.14
CA ASP A 240 28.38 -28.59 8.58
C ASP A 240 27.95 -29.55 9.69
N ASN A 241 27.11 -29.07 10.62
CA ASN A 241 26.41 -29.95 11.56
C ASN A 241 25.59 -31.02 10.82
N PHE A 242 24.90 -30.67 9.73
CA PHE A 242 24.15 -31.63 8.91
C PHE A 242 25.06 -32.61 8.18
N LYS A 243 26.17 -32.15 7.59
CA LYS A 243 27.18 -33.02 6.95
C LYS A 243 27.75 -34.01 7.96
N ARG A 244 28.09 -33.57 9.17
CA ARG A 244 28.57 -34.43 10.26
C ARG A 244 27.52 -35.46 10.67
N LEU A 245 26.25 -35.06 10.81
CA LEU A 245 25.17 -35.99 11.11
C LEU A 245 24.97 -37.01 9.98
N ALA A 246 24.95 -36.56 8.73
CA ALA A 246 24.80 -37.41 7.55
C ALA A 246 25.95 -38.42 7.43
N ALA A 247 27.18 -37.99 7.74
CA ALA A 247 28.35 -38.86 7.80
C ALA A 247 28.24 -39.88 8.95
N LEU A 248 27.88 -39.43 10.15
CA LEU A 248 27.68 -40.30 11.32
C LEU A 248 26.63 -41.39 11.07
N ARG A 249 25.55 -41.04 10.35
CA ARG A 249 24.46 -41.96 10.00
C ARG A 249 24.69 -42.73 8.70
N LYS A 250 25.78 -42.45 7.97
CA LYS A 250 26.09 -43.02 6.65
C LYS A 250 24.92 -42.90 5.67
N TRP A 251 24.28 -41.73 5.61
CA TRP A 251 23.17 -41.49 4.70
C TRP A 251 23.64 -41.48 3.24
N GLY A 252 22.93 -42.21 2.38
CA GLY A 252 23.04 -42.04 0.93
C GLY A 252 22.37 -40.74 0.45
N ASP A 253 22.65 -40.33 -0.79
CA ASP A 253 22.28 -38.99 -1.28
C ASP A 253 20.77 -38.71 -1.26
N LYS A 254 19.95 -39.74 -1.48
CA LYS A 254 18.48 -39.63 -1.38
C LYS A 254 18.01 -39.27 0.04
N LEU A 255 18.65 -39.85 1.07
CA LEU A 255 18.34 -39.54 2.47
C LEU A 255 18.93 -38.21 2.90
N LYS A 256 20.13 -37.86 2.42
CA LYS A 256 20.70 -36.52 2.63
C LYS A 256 19.76 -35.44 2.11
N CYS A 257 19.29 -35.55 0.87
CA CYS A 257 18.36 -34.58 0.29
C CYS A 257 17.07 -34.47 1.12
N LYS A 258 16.42 -35.61 1.42
CA LYS A 258 15.18 -35.64 2.22
C LYS A 258 15.35 -35.00 3.61
N HIS A 259 16.39 -35.40 4.34
CA HIS A 259 16.61 -34.90 5.70
C HIS A 259 17.12 -33.46 5.70
N TRP A 260 17.82 -33.00 4.65
CA TRP A 260 18.22 -31.61 4.52
C TRP A 260 17.01 -30.71 4.35
N THR A 261 16.06 -31.09 3.49
CA THR A 261 14.78 -30.37 3.35
C THR A 261 14.00 -30.35 4.66
N GLN A 262 13.96 -31.46 5.41
CA GLN A 262 13.29 -31.49 6.73
C GLN A 262 14.02 -30.65 7.77
N CYS A 263 15.36 -30.65 7.75
CA CYS A 263 16.17 -29.78 8.59
C CYS A 263 15.76 -28.33 8.29
N GLN A 264 15.85 -27.88 7.05
CA GLN A 264 15.45 -26.52 6.63
C GLN A 264 14.00 -26.18 7.00
N ALA A 265 13.05 -27.09 6.81
CA ALA A 265 11.62 -26.84 7.09
C ALA A 265 11.26 -26.77 8.59
N GLU A 266 12.07 -27.37 9.47
CA GLU A 266 11.88 -27.30 10.92
C GLU A 266 12.60 -26.11 11.57
N GLU A 267 13.05 -25.13 10.78
CA GLU A 267 13.37 -23.83 11.34
C GLU A 267 12.09 -23.24 11.94
N PRO A 268 12.03 -22.97 13.27
CA PRO A 268 10.99 -22.08 13.73
C PRO A 268 11.26 -20.73 13.06
N SER A 269 10.26 -20.14 12.41
CA SER A 269 10.28 -18.75 11.90
C SER A 269 10.48 -17.69 13.00
N SER A 270 11.15 -18.04 14.10
CA SER A 270 11.51 -17.18 15.21
C SER A 270 13.00 -16.84 15.21
N HIS A 271 13.57 -16.57 14.03
CA HIS A 271 14.60 -15.53 13.92
C HIS A 271 13.98 -14.15 14.19
N ILE A 272 13.24 -14.00 15.29
CA ILE A 272 13.17 -12.72 15.97
C ILE A 272 14.56 -12.57 16.57
N ARG A 273 15.49 -12.03 15.79
CA ARG A 273 16.76 -11.54 16.33
C ARG A 273 16.37 -10.56 17.43
N ILE A 274 16.96 -10.72 18.60
CA ILE A 274 16.85 -9.77 19.71
C ILE A 274 17.33 -8.42 19.14
N GLY A 275 16.39 -7.55 18.76
CA GLY A 275 16.67 -6.26 18.12
C GLY A 275 15.96 -5.98 16.79
N ALA A 276 15.41 -6.98 16.09
CA ALA A 276 14.54 -6.72 14.94
C ALA A 276 13.16 -6.27 15.44
N SER A 277 12.61 -5.19 14.88
CA SER A 277 11.25 -4.76 15.18
C SER A 277 10.29 -5.94 14.93
N PRO A 278 9.37 -6.27 15.87
CA PRO A 278 8.38 -7.33 15.68
C PRO A 278 7.56 -7.18 14.40
N ASP A 279 7.48 -5.95 13.89
CA ASP A 279 6.65 -5.55 12.77
C ASP A 279 7.43 -5.45 11.43
N ALA A 280 8.75 -5.66 11.43
CA ALA A 280 9.57 -5.63 10.22
C ALA A 280 9.23 -6.79 9.29
N GLY A 281 9.04 -6.52 8.00
CA GLY A 281 8.80 -7.54 6.98
C GLY A 281 7.35 -8.04 6.91
N SER A 282 6.43 -7.38 7.62
CA SER A 282 4.98 -7.61 7.59
C SER A 282 4.38 -7.76 6.17
N TRP A 283 4.76 -6.89 5.24
CA TRP A 283 4.24 -6.92 3.86
C TRP A 283 4.64 -8.21 3.13
N PHE A 284 5.81 -8.77 3.47
CA PHE A 284 6.32 -10.01 2.88
C PHE A 284 5.54 -11.26 3.33
N LEU A 285 4.76 -11.16 4.41
CA LEU A 285 3.88 -12.26 4.86
C LEU A 285 2.79 -12.59 3.83
N ASN A 286 2.49 -11.66 2.92
CA ASN A 286 1.61 -11.89 1.78
C ASN A 286 2.21 -12.87 0.74
N PHE A 287 3.48 -13.27 0.91
CA PHE A 287 4.20 -14.18 0.02
C PHE A 287 4.73 -15.39 0.80
N PRO A 288 3.90 -16.43 1.06
CA PRO A 288 4.25 -17.53 1.95
C PRO A 288 5.49 -18.34 1.56
N SER A 289 5.88 -18.31 0.28
CA SER A 289 7.09 -18.98 -0.23
C SER A 289 8.36 -18.14 -0.09
N PHE A 290 8.26 -16.89 0.34
CA PHE A 290 9.38 -15.98 0.48
C PHE A 290 9.88 -15.94 1.94
N ALA A 291 11.17 -16.21 2.12
CA ALA A 291 11.84 -16.08 3.41
C ALA A 291 12.49 -14.69 3.54
N TYR A 292 11.87 -13.83 4.35
CA TYR A 292 12.40 -12.50 4.69
C TYR A 292 13.70 -12.63 5.50
N ASP A 293 14.73 -11.88 5.11
CA ASP A 293 16.03 -11.86 5.76
C ASP A 293 16.25 -10.54 6.48
N TYR A 294 16.14 -10.57 7.82
CA TYR A 294 16.33 -9.41 8.70
C TYR A 294 17.76 -8.86 8.71
N SER A 295 18.72 -9.50 8.05
CA SER A 295 20.08 -8.98 7.90
C SER A 295 20.29 -8.12 6.66
N LEU A 296 19.30 -8.11 5.76
CA LEU A 296 19.32 -7.34 4.52
C LEU A 296 18.40 -6.10 4.63
N PRO A 297 18.74 -5.00 3.94
CA PRO A 297 17.82 -3.88 3.73
C PRO A 297 16.46 -4.31 3.17
N LEU A 298 15.45 -3.46 3.34
CA LEU A 298 14.11 -3.71 2.79
C LEU A 298 14.15 -3.86 1.26
N GLU A 299 14.93 -3.00 0.60
CA GLU A 299 15.09 -3.00 -0.86
C GLU A 299 15.70 -4.31 -1.37
N ASP A 300 16.69 -4.86 -0.67
CA ASP A 300 17.31 -6.13 -1.02
C ASP A 300 16.35 -7.31 -0.86
N ASN A 301 15.58 -7.31 0.25
CA ASN A 301 14.50 -8.28 0.43
C ASN A 301 13.44 -8.17 -0.67
N PHE A 302 13.02 -6.96 -1.00
CA PHE A 302 12.06 -6.72 -2.09
C PHE A 302 12.61 -7.16 -3.45
N SER A 303 13.86 -6.85 -3.75
CA SER A 303 14.52 -7.23 -5.00
C SER A 303 14.62 -8.75 -5.15
N ARG A 304 14.91 -9.47 -4.05
CA ARG A 304 14.89 -10.94 -4.02
C ARG A 304 13.50 -11.50 -4.29
N LEU A 305 12.46 -10.91 -3.70
CA LEU A 305 11.07 -11.31 -3.95
C LEU A 305 10.66 -11.03 -5.40
N ALA A 306 10.97 -9.84 -5.89
CA ALA A 306 10.65 -9.44 -7.26
C ALA A 306 11.34 -10.35 -8.29
N ALA A 307 12.59 -10.77 -8.01
CA ALA A 307 13.31 -11.72 -8.86
C ALA A 307 12.67 -13.12 -8.84
N SER A 308 12.21 -13.61 -7.69
CA SER A 308 11.57 -14.94 -7.59
C SER A 308 10.21 -14.98 -8.30
N HIS A 309 9.45 -13.88 -8.25
CA HIS A 309 8.17 -13.73 -8.95
C HIS A 309 8.31 -13.29 -10.41
N LYS A 310 9.51 -12.92 -10.85
CA LYS A 310 9.81 -12.40 -12.20
C LYS A 310 8.98 -11.18 -12.57
N TRP A 311 8.76 -10.28 -11.60
CA TRP A 311 8.04 -9.03 -11.86
C TRP A 311 8.75 -8.17 -12.89
N ASP A 312 7.98 -7.60 -13.80
CA ASP A 312 8.50 -6.63 -14.76
C ASP A 312 8.77 -5.26 -14.10
N ARG A 313 9.20 -4.27 -14.89
CA ARG A 313 9.55 -2.94 -14.38
C ARG A 313 8.35 -2.20 -13.79
N GLU A 314 7.16 -2.40 -14.34
CA GLU A 314 5.95 -1.71 -13.89
C GLU A 314 5.40 -2.35 -12.61
N GLU A 315 5.34 -3.68 -12.58
CA GLU A 315 4.96 -4.47 -11.40
C GLU A 315 5.90 -4.21 -10.23
N LYS A 316 7.21 -4.19 -10.46
CA LYS A 316 8.21 -3.84 -9.44
C LYS A 316 7.94 -2.48 -8.84
N ARG A 317 7.70 -1.46 -9.67
CA ARG A 317 7.43 -0.09 -9.19
C ARG A 317 6.15 -0.03 -8.35
N LYS A 318 5.10 -0.74 -8.79
CA LYS A 318 3.82 -0.79 -8.08
C LYS A 318 3.97 -1.48 -6.72
N HIS A 319 4.50 -2.70 -6.70
CA HIS A 319 4.67 -3.47 -5.46
C HIS A 319 5.70 -2.86 -4.52
N TRP A 320 6.70 -2.14 -5.03
CA TRP A 320 7.65 -1.42 -4.19
C TRP A 320 6.96 -0.30 -3.42
N ALA A 321 6.12 0.49 -4.10
CA ALA A 321 5.34 1.53 -3.44
C ALA A 321 4.35 0.96 -2.41
N GLU A 322 3.73 -0.19 -2.68
CA GLU A 322 2.86 -0.88 -1.72
C GLU A 322 3.65 -1.36 -0.49
N CYS A 323 4.80 -2.01 -0.72
CA CYS A 323 5.72 -2.47 0.33
C CYS A 323 6.14 -1.33 1.25
N GLN A 324 6.63 -0.22 0.69
CA GLN A 324 7.06 0.95 1.46
C GLN A 324 5.95 1.53 2.34
N ILE A 325 4.70 1.59 1.85
CA ILE A 325 3.58 2.13 2.64
C ILE A 325 3.19 1.20 3.77
N GLU A 326 3.09 -0.09 3.49
CA GLU A 326 2.66 -1.06 4.50
C GLU A 326 3.70 -1.19 5.60
N GLU A 327 4.99 -1.27 5.23
CA GLU A 327 6.09 -1.30 6.19
C GLU A 327 6.18 0.01 6.99
N PHE A 328 5.97 1.17 6.36
CA PHE A 328 5.89 2.44 7.08
C PHE A 328 4.70 2.47 8.05
N GLY A 329 3.52 2.04 7.58
CA GLY A 329 2.29 2.00 8.37
C GLY A 329 2.39 1.05 9.56
N ASN A 330 3.12 -0.06 9.41
CA ASN A 330 3.37 -1.01 10.49
C ASN A 330 4.45 -0.51 11.45
N ALA A 331 5.48 0.18 10.94
CA ALA A 331 6.52 0.78 11.76
C ALA A 331 6.01 1.91 12.68
N TYR A 332 5.19 2.82 12.15
CA TYR A 332 4.79 4.07 12.83
C TYR A 332 3.31 4.12 13.22
N GLY A 333 2.54 3.11 12.83
CA GLY A 333 1.09 3.11 12.93
C GLY A 333 0.42 3.90 11.81
N THR A 334 -0.86 3.62 11.59
CA THR A 334 -1.74 4.40 10.70
C THR A 334 -2.58 5.43 11.44
N ASP A 335 -2.66 5.31 12.77
CA ASP A 335 -3.43 6.20 13.63
C ASP A 335 -2.64 7.48 13.94
N THR A 336 -2.95 8.54 13.19
CA THR A 336 -2.37 9.87 13.38
C THR A 336 -2.93 10.63 14.58
N THR A 337 -3.91 10.08 15.29
CA THR A 337 -4.53 10.73 16.46
C THR A 337 -3.82 10.40 17.77
N LYS A 338 -2.92 9.41 17.77
CA LYS A 338 -2.13 9.00 18.93
C LYS A 338 -0.83 9.77 19.04
N LEU A 339 -0.66 10.53 20.12
CA LEU A 339 0.56 11.29 20.41
C LEU A 339 1.81 10.41 20.45
N GLU A 340 1.70 9.20 20.99
CA GLU A 340 2.81 8.24 21.12
C GLU A 340 3.46 7.91 19.78
N ASN A 341 2.67 7.73 18.72
CA ASN A 341 3.17 7.45 17.37
C ASN A 341 4.01 8.63 16.84
N TRP A 342 3.56 9.86 17.07
CA TRP A 342 4.31 11.06 16.70
C TRP A 342 5.60 11.23 17.50
N GLN A 343 5.57 10.94 18.80
CA GLN A 343 6.75 11.00 19.65
C GLN A 343 7.77 9.92 19.28
N ASN A 344 7.32 8.72 18.93
CA ASN A 344 8.18 7.64 18.41
C ASN A 344 8.89 8.09 17.13
N LEU A 345 8.14 8.63 16.18
CA LEU A 345 8.70 9.15 14.94
C LEU A 345 9.71 10.28 15.21
N CYS A 346 9.41 11.21 16.12
CA CYS A 346 10.34 12.28 16.51
C CYS A 346 11.66 11.72 17.09
N ARG A 347 11.59 10.73 17.98
CA ARG A 347 12.78 10.09 18.56
C ARG A 347 13.63 9.41 17.49
N GLU A 348 12.99 8.76 16.53
CA GLU A 348 13.67 8.01 15.47
C GLU A 348 14.41 8.93 14.48
N VAL A 349 13.86 10.12 14.22
CA VAL A 349 14.55 11.16 13.45
C VAL A 349 15.49 12.04 14.30
N ARG A 350 15.79 11.63 15.54
CA ARG A 350 16.70 12.32 16.48
C ARG A 350 16.24 13.73 16.84
N ILE A 351 14.95 13.89 17.13
CA ILE A 351 14.43 15.06 17.84
C ILE A 351 14.37 14.65 19.32
N ASP A 352 15.39 15.05 20.07
CA ASP A 352 15.65 14.56 21.44
C ASP A 352 14.60 14.98 22.47
N GLU A 353 13.89 16.09 22.22
CA GLU A 353 12.89 16.61 23.14
C GLU A 353 11.53 15.90 22.97
N PRO A 354 11.02 15.20 24.00
CA PRO A 354 9.69 14.60 23.94
C PRO A 354 8.64 15.71 23.90
N MET A 355 8.00 15.86 22.74
CA MET A 355 7.00 16.90 22.54
C MET A 355 5.66 16.54 23.21
N PRO A 356 5.05 17.44 24.01
CA PRO A 356 3.86 17.10 24.79
C PRO A 356 2.55 17.09 23.97
N SER A 357 2.58 17.45 22.69
CA SER A 357 1.39 17.46 21.83
C SER A 357 1.70 17.10 20.37
N ILE A 358 0.68 16.59 19.67
CA ILE A 358 0.78 16.20 18.24
C ILE A 358 1.17 17.41 17.40
N THR A 359 0.61 18.57 17.68
CA THR A 359 0.91 19.81 16.98
C THR A 359 2.39 20.19 17.10
N GLN A 360 2.99 19.98 18.28
CA GLN A 360 4.41 20.22 18.49
C GLN A 360 5.27 19.20 17.76
N CYS A 361 4.92 17.91 17.79
CA CYS A 361 5.63 16.90 16.99
C CYS A 361 5.61 17.25 15.49
N LYS A 362 4.43 17.59 14.95
CA LYS A 362 4.28 18.01 13.54
C LYS A 362 5.12 19.23 13.23
N LYS A 363 5.19 20.21 14.13
CA LYS A 363 6.01 21.41 13.96
C LYS A 363 7.50 21.08 13.95
N ALA A 364 7.95 20.19 14.84
CA ALA A 364 9.35 19.76 14.92
C ALA A 364 9.76 18.95 13.68
N LEU A 365 8.92 18.01 13.24
CA LEU A 365 9.16 17.22 12.02
C LEU A 365 9.17 18.07 10.74
N ASN A 366 8.40 19.16 10.71
CA ASN A 366 8.36 20.10 9.59
C ASN A 366 9.54 21.11 9.57
N ALA A 367 10.41 21.09 10.58
CA ALA A 367 11.50 22.05 10.67
C ALA A 367 12.49 21.87 9.51
N SER A 368 13.21 22.94 9.16
CA SER A 368 14.11 22.95 7.99
C SER A 368 15.33 22.06 8.16
N ASP A 369 15.72 21.81 9.39
CA ASP A 369 16.84 20.98 9.82
C ASP A 369 16.51 19.49 9.88
N VAL A 370 15.26 19.09 9.68
CA VAL A 370 14.84 17.68 9.67
C VAL A 370 14.74 17.22 8.22
N LEU A 371 15.88 16.84 7.65
CA LEU A 371 15.98 16.26 6.32
C LEU A 371 16.26 14.77 6.47
N VAL A 372 15.26 13.92 6.20
CA VAL A 372 15.34 12.47 6.33
C VAL A 372 14.64 11.83 5.14
N ASN A 373 15.27 10.85 4.50
CA ASN A 373 14.68 10.11 3.41
C ASN A 373 13.74 9.02 3.98
N LEU A 374 12.52 8.93 3.47
CA LEU A 374 11.50 7.98 3.95
C LEU A 374 11.92 6.52 3.81
N GLU A 375 12.61 6.17 2.73
CA GLU A 375 13.11 4.82 2.51
C GLU A 375 14.24 4.49 3.48
N ASN A 376 15.15 5.46 3.73
CA ASN A 376 16.18 5.34 4.76
C ASN A 376 15.58 5.07 6.14
N LEU A 377 14.54 5.83 6.49
CA LEU A 377 13.84 5.74 7.76
C LEU A 377 13.22 4.35 7.98
N ILE A 378 12.65 3.72 6.94
CA ILE A 378 12.10 2.36 7.04
C ILE A 378 13.23 1.32 7.08
N ASN A 379 14.23 1.45 6.21
CA ASN A 379 15.36 0.53 6.11
C ASN A 379 16.13 0.42 7.44
N HIS A 380 16.47 1.57 8.02
CA HIS A 380 17.32 1.63 9.20
C HIS A 380 16.59 1.11 10.44
N ARG A 381 15.29 1.32 10.54
CA ARG A 381 14.45 0.71 11.58
C ARG A 381 14.46 -0.82 11.53
N ASN A 382 14.44 -1.38 10.33
CA ASN A 382 14.40 -2.83 10.14
C ASN A 382 15.77 -3.49 10.35
N MET A 383 16.86 -2.71 10.33
CA MET A 383 18.23 -3.20 10.51
C MET A 383 18.77 -2.87 11.91
N PRO A 384 18.93 -3.85 12.81
CA PRO A 384 19.40 -3.59 14.16
C PRO A 384 20.82 -3.00 14.16
N GLY A 385 21.00 -1.89 14.88
CA GLY A 385 22.29 -1.20 15.03
C GLY A 385 22.62 -0.19 13.93
N VAL A 386 21.72 0.03 12.96
CA VAL A 386 21.87 1.07 11.94
C VAL A 386 21.00 2.26 12.33
N GLU A 387 21.62 3.42 12.55
CA GLU A 387 20.89 4.63 12.92
C GLU A 387 20.39 5.38 11.68
N VAL A 388 19.19 5.98 11.73
CA VAL A 388 18.61 6.81 10.65
C VAL A 388 19.59 7.91 10.23
N ILE A 389 19.73 8.10 8.92
CA ILE A 389 20.54 9.18 8.32
C ILE A 389 19.71 10.46 8.34
N ARG A 390 20.24 11.48 9.01
CA ARG A 390 19.74 12.84 8.99
C ARG A 390 20.74 13.69 8.23
N PHE A 391 20.28 14.35 7.18
CA PHE A 391 21.12 15.16 6.31
C PHE A 391 21.25 16.56 6.91
N ASN A 392 22.46 17.12 6.87
CA ASN A 392 22.73 18.45 7.41
C ASN A 392 22.28 19.55 6.44
N ASP A 393 22.29 19.25 5.15
CA ASP A 393 21.93 20.16 4.09
C ASP A 393 21.11 19.48 3.01
N TRP A 394 20.46 20.32 2.22
CA TRP A 394 19.55 19.91 1.17
C TRP A 394 20.26 19.28 -0.03
N GLU A 395 21.51 19.67 -0.31
CA GLU A 395 22.27 19.14 -1.45
C GLU A 395 22.67 17.68 -1.21
N GLU A 396 23.16 17.37 0.00
CA GLU A 396 23.46 16.00 0.45
C GLU A 396 22.20 15.13 0.41
N PHE A 397 21.09 15.67 0.92
CA PHE A 397 19.80 15.00 0.90
C PHE A 397 19.33 14.65 -0.53
N MET A 398 19.47 15.59 -1.47
CA MET A 398 19.08 15.41 -2.88
C MET A 398 20.02 14.45 -3.61
N ALA A 399 21.33 14.58 -3.40
CA ALA A 399 22.33 13.68 -3.97
C ALA A 399 22.09 12.23 -3.52
N TYR A 400 21.65 12.04 -2.27
CA TYR A 400 21.28 10.73 -1.75
C TYR A 400 19.95 10.18 -2.30
N THR A 401 18.95 11.06 -2.48
CA THR A 401 17.55 10.64 -2.75
C THR A 401 17.24 10.47 -4.23
N VAL A 402 17.73 11.37 -5.09
CA VAL A 402 17.31 11.46 -6.50
C VAL A 402 17.72 10.27 -7.39
N PRO A 403 18.91 9.66 -7.26
CA PRO A 403 19.33 8.63 -8.21
C PRO A 403 18.41 7.40 -8.26
N ASP A 404 17.95 6.94 -7.09
CA ASP A 404 17.31 5.64 -6.94
C ASP A 404 16.33 5.53 -5.75
N ARG A 405 16.34 6.47 -4.78
CA ARG A 405 15.59 6.35 -3.50
C ARG A 405 14.36 7.26 -3.44
N ILE A 406 13.63 7.35 -4.55
CA ILE A 406 12.47 8.24 -4.68
C ILE A 406 11.22 7.54 -4.14
N PHE A 407 10.66 8.08 -3.06
CA PHE A 407 9.37 7.63 -2.54
C PHE A 407 8.21 8.04 -3.47
N ALA A 408 7.25 7.15 -3.69
CA ALA A 408 6.16 7.37 -4.64
C ALA A 408 5.28 8.59 -4.25
N LYS A 409 5.25 9.63 -5.09
CA LYS A 409 4.53 10.91 -4.83
C LYS A 409 3.06 10.74 -4.45
N LYS A 410 2.32 9.87 -5.16
CA LYS A 410 0.89 9.62 -4.87
C LYS A 410 0.69 9.08 -3.45
N MET A 411 1.66 8.33 -2.97
CA MET A 411 1.64 7.70 -1.66
C MET A 411 2.11 8.67 -0.58
N ALA A 412 3.10 9.50 -0.88
CA ALA A 412 3.55 10.58 0.00
C ALA A 412 2.44 11.59 0.35
N LYS A 413 1.46 11.75 -0.54
CA LYS A 413 0.32 12.65 -0.36
C LYS A 413 -0.85 12.05 0.40
N LYS A 414 -0.90 10.74 0.64
CA LYS A 414 -1.98 10.13 1.43
C LYS A 414 -1.89 10.66 2.87
N GLU A 415 -3.04 10.96 3.48
CA GLU A 415 -3.10 11.45 4.86
C GLU A 415 -2.28 10.56 5.80
N GLY A 416 -1.55 11.16 6.75
CA GLY A 416 -0.63 10.39 7.56
C GLY A 416 0.54 11.20 8.11
N PHE A 417 1.58 10.47 8.51
CA PHE A 417 2.89 11.02 8.85
C PHE A 417 3.69 11.44 7.60
N ILE A 418 3.52 10.69 6.51
CA ILE A 418 4.32 10.81 5.29
C ILE A 418 4.24 12.20 4.63
N PRO A 419 3.07 12.87 4.54
CA PRO A 419 3.01 14.19 3.94
C PRO A 419 3.87 15.25 4.61
N LEU A 420 4.16 15.12 5.92
CA LEU A 420 4.97 16.10 6.66
C LEU A 420 6.46 15.92 6.39
N LEU A 421 6.90 14.67 6.27
CA LEU A 421 8.27 14.33 5.89
C LEU A 421 8.51 14.58 4.39
N GLY A 422 7.49 14.39 3.54
CA GLY A 422 7.57 14.47 2.08
C GLY A 422 7.34 15.85 1.46
N LYS A 423 7.31 16.95 2.23
CA LYS A 423 7.19 18.33 1.69
C LYS A 423 8.45 18.83 0.95
N GLU A 424 9.43 17.96 0.72
CA GLU A 424 10.61 18.13 -0.13
C GLU A 424 10.38 19.01 -1.38
N LYS A 425 9.29 18.79 -2.12
CA LYS A 425 9.06 19.48 -3.40
C LYS A 425 8.57 20.93 -3.29
N GLU A 426 7.89 21.31 -2.21
CA GLU A 426 7.45 22.71 -2.03
C GLU A 426 8.66 23.63 -1.76
N ARG A 427 9.70 23.10 -1.09
CA ARG A 427 10.98 23.80 -0.88
C ARG A 427 11.79 23.94 -2.17
N MET A 428 11.82 22.90 -3.03
CA MET A 428 12.46 22.99 -4.36
C MET A 428 11.95 24.17 -5.18
N SER A 429 10.64 24.43 -5.16
CA SER A 429 10.02 25.54 -5.90
C SER A 429 10.39 26.90 -5.29
N ALA A 430 10.38 27.01 -3.95
CA ALA A 430 10.66 28.25 -3.24
C ALA A 430 12.14 28.66 -3.27
N GLU A 431 13.07 27.72 -3.07
CA GLU A 431 14.51 28.00 -3.09
C GLU A 431 15.04 28.24 -4.50
N SER A 432 14.55 27.50 -5.50
CA SER A 432 14.89 27.78 -6.90
C SER A 432 14.40 29.18 -7.31
N ALA A 433 13.21 29.59 -6.87
CA ALA A 433 12.71 30.94 -7.09
C ALA A 433 13.56 32.01 -6.36
N GLY A 434 14.02 31.72 -5.14
CA GLY A 434 14.88 32.62 -4.35
C GLY A 434 16.31 32.79 -4.90
N ILE A 435 16.94 31.71 -5.38
CA ILE A 435 18.28 31.73 -5.97
C ILE A 435 18.28 32.52 -7.29
N VAL A 436 17.21 32.37 -8.09
CA VAL A 436 17.02 33.14 -9.33
C VAL A 436 16.81 34.63 -9.04
N ALA A 437 16.01 34.99 -8.03
CA ALA A 437 15.80 36.37 -7.61
C ALA A 437 17.06 37.03 -6.99
N GLY A 438 17.86 36.26 -6.25
CA GLY A 438 19.10 36.74 -5.64
C GLY A 438 20.22 37.02 -6.64
N ARG A 439 20.27 36.28 -7.77
CA ARG A 439 21.25 36.51 -8.85
C ARG A 439 20.88 37.68 -9.76
N THR A 440 19.60 37.97 -9.97
CA THR A 440 19.15 39.14 -10.75
C THR A 440 19.30 40.45 -9.96
N SER A 441 19.14 40.43 -8.64
CA SER A 441 19.27 41.63 -7.79
C SER A 441 20.72 42.15 -7.64
N ARG A 442 21.75 41.29 -7.69
CA ARG A 442 23.16 41.74 -7.56
C ARG A 442 23.76 42.40 -8.81
N ARG A 443 23.02 42.51 -9.93
CA ARG A 443 23.55 43.11 -11.17
C ARG A 443 22.92 44.44 -11.58
N CYS A 444 21.87 44.90 -10.90
CA CYS A 444 21.22 46.17 -11.22
C CYS A 444 20.94 46.95 -9.93
N GLY A 445 21.85 47.83 -9.56
CA GLY A 445 21.59 48.81 -8.51
C GLY A 445 20.74 49.96 -9.04
N VAL A 446 19.43 49.92 -8.81
CA VAL A 446 18.55 51.10 -8.68
C VAL A 446 17.41 50.73 -7.74
N GLY A 447 17.12 51.61 -6.78
CA GLY A 447 16.19 51.37 -5.68
C GLY A 447 14.71 51.65 -5.97
N ASN A 448 13.92 51.14 -5.02
CA ASN A 448 12.58 51.51 -4.55
C ASN A 448 11.34 51.49 -5.46
N GLU A 449 10.29 50.94 -4.83
CA GLU A 449 8.84 51.02 -5.10
C GLU A 449 8.29 50.22 -6.30
N LEU A 450 7.60 49.10 -6.01
CA LEU A 450 6.15 48.99 -6.26
C LEU A 450 5.54 47.73 -5.61
N ASN A 451 4.44 47.94 -4.89
CA ASN A 451 3.50 46.92 -4.48
C ASN A 451 2.47 46.65 -5.60
N MET A 452 1.98 45.41 -5.65
CA MET A 452 0.78 44.91 -6.36
C MET A 452 0.83 44.66 -7.89
N LEU A 453 0.83 43.38 -8.29
CA LEU A 453 -0.30 42.69 -8.95
C LEU A 453 0.10 41.26 -9.37
N HIS A 454 -0.67 40.27 -8.91
CA HIS A 454 -0.60 38.86 -9.35
C HIS A 454 -1.28 38.69 -10.70
N THR A 455 -0.55 38.29 -11.76
CA THR A 455 -0.97 37.36 -12.85
C THR A 455 0.19 37.15 -13.84
N PRO A 456 0.47 35.92 -14.33
CA PRO A 456 1.55 35.69 -15.29
C PRO A 456 1.04 35.66 -16.74
N ARG A 457 1.25 36.76 -17.48
CA ARG A 457 1.30 36.75 -18.94
C ARG A 457 2.26 37.84 -19.41
N ALA A 458 3.12 37.48 -20.35
CA ALA A 458 4.08 38.32 -21.10
C ALA A 458 5.45 38.56 -20.44
N TRP A 459 6.42 37.69 -20.74
CA TRP A 459 7.84 38.07 -20.85
C TRP A 459 8.43 37.41 -22.11
N SER A 460 8.42 38.17 -23.20
CA SER A 460 9.27 38.00 -24.38
C SER A 460 10.14 39.26 -24.47
N LEU A 461 11.36 39.12 -25.01
CA LEU A 461 12.38 40.14 -25.33
C LEU A 461 13.50 40.34 -24.31
N LEU A 462 14.58 39.59 -24.51
CA LEU A 462 15.94 40.14 -24.45
C LEU A 462 16.68 39.71 -25.71
N VAL A 463 16.80 40.67 -26.65
CA VAL A 463 17.75 40.62 -27.76
C VAL A 463 19.10 41.05 -27.17
N VAL A 464 20.14 40.24 -27.34
CA VAL A 464 21.53 40.65 -27.09
C VAL A 464 22.15 40.97 -28.45
N ASP A 465 22.41 42.25 -28.68
CA ASP A 465 23.28 42.77 -29.73
C ASP A 465 24.74 42.42 -29.37
N ASP A 466 25.34 41.46 -30.07
CA ASP A 466 26.63 41.62 -30.75
C ASP A 466 26.90 40.37 -31.63
N SER A 467 26.72 40.50 -32.95
CA SER A 467 26.70 39.35 -33.89
C SER A 467 27.91 39.26 -34.82
N SER A 468 29.00 39.96 -34.52
CA SER A 468 30.18 39.95 -35.38
C SER A 468 31.04 38.67 -35.26
N CYS A 469 30.96 37.91 -34.16
CA CYS A 469 31.77 36.71 -33.96
C CYS A 469 31.14 35.41 -34.51
N LEU A 470 29.83 35.39 -34.82
CA LEU A 470 29.11 34.17 -35.23
C LEU A 470 29.07 33.97 -36.75
N LYS A 471 29.18 35.04 -37.55
CA LYS A 471 29.08 34.93 -39.02
C LYS A 471 30.25 34.18 -39.64
N ASP A 472 31.47 34.39 -39.13
CA ASP A 472 32.67 33.76 -39.68
C ASP A 472 32.72 32.25 -39.37
N TYR A 473 32.09 31.83 -38.27
CA TYR A 473 32.03 30.42 -37.86
C TYR A 473 31.01 29.60 -38.69
N PHE A 474 29.86 30.19 -39.03
CA PHE A 474 28.82 29.50 -39.82
C PHE A 474 29.13 29.36 -41.32
N GLU A 475 29.97 30.23 -41.88
CA GLU A 475 30.42 30.13 -43.28
C GLU A 475 31.41 28.98 -43.50
N GLU A 476 32.21 28.62 -42.49
CA GLU A 476 33.23 27.56 -42.61
C GLU A 476 32.64 26.14 -42.47
N GLU A 477 31.63 25.95 -41.61
CA GLU A 477 30.96 24.63 -41.44
C GLU A 477 30.00 24.28 -42.58
N LYS A 478 29.44 25.27 -43.29
CA LYS A 478 28.55 25.04 -44.45
C LYS A 478 29.23 24.28 -45.60
N LYS A 479 30.57 24.22 -45.60
CA LYS A 479 31.38 23.60 -46.65
C LYS A 479 31.55 22.08 -46.48
N TYR A 480 31.28 21.53 -45.30
CA TYR A 480 31.59 20.14 -44.97
C TYR A 480 30.40 19.18 -44.92
N TYR A 481 29.15 19.67 -44.82
CA TYR A 481 27.98 18.80 -44.65
C TYR A 481 26.78 19.28 -45.46
N ALA A 482 26.23 18.40 -46.29
CA ALA A 482 24.97 18.65 -46.97
C ALA A 482 23.83 18.61 -45.94
N PRO A 483 22.98 19.66 -45.82
CA PRO A 483 21.86 19.66 -44.88
C PRO A 483 20.91 18.49 -45.19
N LYS A 484 20.57 17.69 -44.18
CA LYS A 484 19.36 16.88 -44.25
C LYS A 484 18.19 17.82 -44.01
N GLU A 485 17.32 17.97 -45.01
CA GLU A 485 16.13 18.81 -44.91
C GLU A 485 15.26 18.33 -43.74
N CYS A 486 14.77 19.27 -42.92
CA CYS A 486 13.81 18.96 -41.86
C CYS A 486 12.59 18.29 -42.51
N ASP A 487 12.03 17.26 -41.86
CA ASP A 487 10.91 16.52 -42.41
C ASP A 487 9.69 17.43 -42.58
N ARG A 488 9.49 17.85 -43.83
CA ARG A 488 8.43 18.78 -44.24
C ARG A 488 7.06 18.22 -43.91
N ASP A 489 6.89 16.90 -43.93
CA ASP A 489 5.62 16.24 -43.64
C ASP A 489 5.24 16.42 -42.16
N TYR A 490 6.22 16.47 -41.25
CA TYR A 490 5.98 16.73 -39.83
C TYR A 490 5.56 18.17 -39.53
N ILE A 491 6.22 19.15 -40.18
CA ILE A 491 5.85 20.57 -40.07
C ILE A 491 4.43 20.77 -40.62
N GLU A 492 4.12 20.17 -41.76
CA GLU A 492 2.78 20.22 -42.35
C GLU A 492 1.72 19.57 -41.45
N TYR A 493 2.04 18.48 -40.75
CA TYR A 493 1.16 17.85 -39.77
C TYR A 493 0.84 18.77 -38.58
N VAL A 494 1.86 19.39 -37.98
CA VAL A 494 1.68 20.30 -36.82
C VAL A 494 0.86 21.53 -37.21
N ILE A 495 1.10 22.09 -38.41
CA ILE A 495 0.35 23.24 -38.90
C ILE A 495 -1.09 22.85 -39.22
N ALA A 496 -1.34 21.70 -39.86
CA ALA A 496 -2.69 21.22 -40.14
C ALA A 496 -3.52 21.01 -38.87
N ARG A 497 -2.90 20.50 -37.80
CA ARG A 497 -3.56 20.30 -36.50
C ARG A 497 -3.99 21.62 -35.86
N ASN A 498 -3.13 22.64 -35.89
CA ASN A 498 -3.43 23.95 -35.33
C ASN A 498 -4.42 24.75 -36.20
N MET A 499 -4.36 24.58 -37.53
CA MET A 499 -5.35 25.17 -38.44
C MET A 499 -6.75 24.62 -38.20
N ASN A 500 -6.90 23.31 -38.01
CA ASN A 500 -8.18 22.72 -37.65
C ASN A 500 -8.73 23.27 -36.31
N ALA A 501 -7.87 23.63 -35.37
CA ALA A 501 -8.28 24.24 -34.10
C ALA A 501 -8.72 25.71 -34.29
N MET A 502 -8.00 26.48 -35.11
CA MET A 502 -8.33 27.88 -35.40
C MET A 502 -9.58 28.02 -36.28
N GLU A 503 -9.77 27.11 -37.23
CA GLU A 503 -10.96 27.06 -38.07
C GLU A 503 -12.21 26.74 -37.25
N LYS A 504 -12.10 25.81 -36.28
CA LYS A 504 -13.16 25.54 -35.29
C LYS A 504 -13.46 26.74 -34.39
N ALA A 505 -12.47 27.61 -34.15
CA ALA A 505 -12.63 28.84 -33.39
C ALA A 505 -13.14 30.03 -34.24
N GLY A 506 -13.34 29.84 -35.55
CA GLY A 506 -13.86 30.86 -36.46
C GLY A 506 -12.85 31.94 -36.84
N ASP A 507 -11.55 31.78 -36.56
CA ASP A 507 -10.53 32.77 -36.90
C ASP A 507 -9.94 32.49 -38.29
N LYS A 508 -10.28 33.35 -39.26
CA LYS A 508 -9.90 33.19 -40.70
C LYS A 508 -8.72 34.08 -41.12
N ARG A 509 -7.97 34.63 -40.17
CA ARG A 509 -7.01 35.72 -40.43
C ARG A 509 -5.65 35.30 -41.00
N VAL A 510 -5.30 34.01 -40.99
CA VAL A 510 -3.97 33.54 -41.44
C VAL A 510 -4.13 32.30 -42.31
N THR A 511 -3.49 32.28 -43.47
CA THR A 511 -3.54 31.12 -44.39
C THR A 511 -2.53 30.04 -43.98
N LYS A 512 -2.74 28.79 -44.43
CA LYS A 512 -1.85 27.67 -44.12
C LYS A 512 -0.44 27.95 -44.62
N GLU A 513 -0.36 28.54 -45.79
CA GLU A 513 0.87 28.89 -46.49
C GLU A 513 1.64 30.00 -45.76
N GLU A 514 0.96 31.04 -45.26
CA GLU A 514 1.59 32.10 -44.45
C GLU A 514 2.12 31.57 -43.11
N LEU A 515 1.42 30.61 -42.51
CA LEU A 515 1.87 29.94 -41.29
C LEU A 515 3.05 29.01 -41.56
N LEU A 516 3.04 28.28 -42.68
CA LEU A 516 4.16 27.45 -43.11
C LEU A 516 5.42 28.31 -43.31
N GLU A 517 5.29 29.43 -44.02
CA GLU A 517 6.40 30.32 -44.32
C GLU A 517 7.01 30.93 -43.04
N LYS A 518 6.17 31.26 -42.04
CA LYS A 518 6.63 31.82 -40.76
C LYS A 518 7.20 30.78 -39.79
N ILE A 519 6.65 29.56 -39.78
CA ILE A 519 7.00 28.53 -38.79
C ILE A 519 8.16 27.64 -39.27
N THR A 520 8.28 27.37 -40.57
CA THR A 520 9.31 26.48 -41.12
C THR A 520 10.74 26.91 -40.71
N PRO A 521 11.13 28.20 -40.77
CA PRO A 521 12.46 28.64 -40.32
C PRO A 521 12.70 28.40 -38.82
N LEU A 522 11.65 28.47 -37.99
CA LEU A 522 11.73 28.22 -36.55
C LEU A 522 11.94 26.74 -36.27
N PHE A 523 11.17 25.87 -36.93
CA PHE A 523 11.31 24.41 -36.78
C PHE A 523 12.65 23.90 -37.33
N GLN A 524 13.13 24.46 -38.44
CA GLN A 524 14.46 24.17 -38.97
C GLN A 524 15.54 24.52 -37.92
N GLY A 525 15.43 25.68 -37.27
CA GLY A 525 16.34 26.07 -36.18
C GLY A 525 16.27 25.15 -34.96
N TYR A 526 15.09 24.67 -34.58
CA TYR A 526 14.94 23.68 -33.49
C TYR A 526 15.49 22.30 -33.86
N TYR A 527 15.32 21.88 -35.11
CA TYR A 527 15.81 20.59 -35.62
C TYR A 527 17.34 20.58 -35.74
N ASP A 528 17.92 21.65 -36.29
CA ASP A 528 19.37 21.84 -36.37
C ASP A 528 20.00 21.86 -34.96
N MET A 529 19.29 22.45 -33.98
CA MET A 529 19.70 22.46 -32.58
C MET A 529 19.56 21.08 -31.91
N SER A 530 18.52 20.30 -32.21
CA SER A 530 18.36 18.91 -31.76
C SER A 530 19.50 18.02 -32.25
N LEU A 531 19.84 18.11 -33.54
CA LEU A 531 20.97 17.39 -34.12
C LEU A 531 22.30 17.80 -33.50
N THR A 532 22.49 19.10 -33.26
CA THR A 532 23.68 19.61 -32.56
C THR A 532 23.76 19.05 -31.13
N MET A 533 22.62 18.92 -30.44
CA MET A 533 22.56 18.35 -29.08
C MET A 533 22.82 16.84 -29.06
N ASP A 534 22.33 16.08 -30.03
CA ASP A 534 22.61 14.63 -30.14
C ASP A 534 24.10 14.39 -30.43
N HIS A 535 24.71 15.18 -31.32
CA HIS A 535 26.14 15.11 -31.58
C HIS A 535 26.99 15.55 -30.38
N LEU A 536 26.54 16.54 -29.60
CA LEU A 536 27.20 16.93 -28.34
C LEU A 536 27.08 15.85 -27.26
N TYR A 537 25.97 15.12 -27.24
CA TYR A 537 25.80 13.97 -26.33
C TYR A 537 26.75 12.83 -26.73
N GLU A 538 26.85 12.49 -28.01
CA GLU A 538 27.84 11.52 -28.53
C GLU A 538 29.30 11.98 -28.28
N ALA A 539 29.62 13.26 -28.48
CA ALA A 539 30.94 13.81 -28.19
C ALA A 539 31.26 13.82 -26.67
N SER A 540 30.25 14.03 -25.81
CA SER A 540 30.43 13.96 -24.35
C SER A 540 30.77 12.55 -23.86
N THR A 541 30.30 11.52 -24.58
CA THR A 541 30.69 10.13 -24.29
C THR A 541 32.12 9.78 -24.75
N GLN A 542 32.80 10.69 -25.46
CA GLN A 542 34.16 10.49 -26.00
C GLN A 542 35.26 11.31 -25.29
N ASP A 543 35.02 11.85 -24.08
CA ASP A 543 36.01 12.54 -23.23
C ASP A 543 36.71 13.77 -23.87
N CYS A 544 36.00 14.55 -24.69
CA CYS A 544 36.53 15.79 -25.27
C CYS A 544 36.22 17.04 -24.41
N ILE A 545 37.19 17.49 -23.61
CA ILE A 545 37.08 18.65 -22.69
C ILE A 545 36.71 19.98 -23.40
N GLN A 546 37.04 20.13 -24.68
CA GLN A 546 36.76 21.37 -25.44
C GLN A 546 35.27 21.53 -25.79
N ASP A 547 34.52 20.43 -25.93
CA ASP A 547 33.09 20.48 -26.22
C ASP A 547 32.25 20.76 -24.97
N TYR A 548 32.80 20.47 -23.78
CA TYR A 548 32.21 20.86 -22.50
C TYR A 548 32.16 22.38 -22.29
N GLN A 549 33.13 23.13 -22.84
CA GLN A 549 33.11 24.60 -22.81
C GLN A 549 32.01 25.18 -23.71
N LYS A 550 31.66 24.49 -24.80
CA LYS A 550 30.52 24.84 -25.66
C LYS A 550 29.20 24.57 -24.94
N LEU A 551 29.10 23.45 -24.20
CA LEU A 551 27.92 23.08 -23.40
C LEU A 551 27.54 24.14 -22.35
N ILE A 552 28.54 24.79 -21.73
CA ILE A 552 28.33 25.87 -20.75
C ILE A 552 27.63 27.09 -21.38
N GLN A 553 27.83 27.35 -22.68
CA GLN A 553 27.19 28.47 -23.37
C GLN A 553 25.72 28.19 -23.74
N VAL A 554 25.34 26.92 -23.91
CA VAL A 554 23.96 26.49 -24.24
C VAL A 554 23.11 26.21 -22.99
N GLY A 555 23.73 26.12 -21.80
CA GLY A 555 23.07 25.85 -20.53
C GLY A 555 21.80 26.66 -20.23
N PRO A 556 21.76 27.99 -20.49
CA PRO A 556 20.54 28.79 -20.32
C PRO A 556 19.37 28.33 -21.21
N MET A 557 19.63 27.76 -22.39
CA MET A 557 18.60 27.30 -23.32
C MET A 557 18.05 25.92 -22.90
N LEU A 558 18.85 25.07 -22.27
CA LEU A 558 18.38 23.81 -21.66
C LEU A 558 17.39 24.08 -20.53
N ILE A 559 17.67 25.12 -19.71
CA ILE A 559 16.76 25.57 -18.67
C ILE A 559 15.43 26.04 -19.27
N LEU A 560 15.46 26.79 -20.39
CA LEU A 560 14.23 27.23 -21.07
C LEU A 560 13.41 26.07 -21.67
N ARG A 561 14.07 25.05 -22.24
CA ARG A 561 13.40 23.83 -22.72
C ARG A 561 12.70 23.10 -21.58
N ASP A 562 13.41 22.89 -20.48
CA ASP A 562 12.87 22.15 -19.33
C ASP A 562 11.76 22.95 -18.62
N MET A 563 11.86 24.28 -18.59
CA MET A 563 10.77 25.16 -18.14
C MET A 563 9.54 25.08 -19.05
N ALA A 564 9.72 25.01 -20.38
CA ALA A 564 8.61 24.85 -21.32
C ALA A 564 7.94 23.47 -21.15
N MET A 565 8.72 22.40 -21.03
CA MET A 565 8.18 21.06 -20.75
C MET A 565 7.45 20.99 -19.40
N ALA A 566 7.97 21.66 -18.37
CA ALA A 566 7.30 21.75 -17.07
C ALA A 566 6.00 22.57 -17.15
N ALA A 567 5.97 23.63 -17.96
CA ALA A 567 4.77 24.42 -18.20
C ALA A 567 3.70 23.61 -18.95
N ASP A 568 4.09 22.80 -19.95
CA ASP A 568 3.19 21.90 -20.67
C ASP A 568 2.62 20.82 -19.74
N GLN A 569 3.47 20.19 -18.92
CA GLN A 569 3.02 19.21 -17.91
C GLN A 569 2.06 19.82 -16.88
N GLU A 570 2.29 21.07 -16.50
CA GLU A 570 1.42 21.80 -15.58
C GLU A 570 0.10 22.18 -16.25
N ALA A 571 0.10 22.52 -17.54
CA ALA A 571 -1.11 22.76 -18.33
C ALA A 571 -1.96 21.49 -18.45
N ASP A 572 -1.34 20.33 -18.74
CA ASP A 572 -2.01 19.03 -18.77
C ASP A 572 -2.61 18.68 -17.39
N ARG A 573 -1.86 18.95 -16.31
CA ARG A 573 -2.35 18.74 -14.94
C ARG A 573 -3.56 19.61 -14.62
N GLN A 574 -3.52 20.89 -15.01
CA GLN A 574 -4.64 21.81 -14.81
C GLN A 574 -5.85 21.41 -15.66
N ALA A 575 -5.64 20.88 -16.86
CA ALA A 575 -6.70 20.34 -17.71
C ALA A 575 -7.38 19.12 -17.07
N GLU A 576 -6.61 18.19 -16.49
CA GLU A 576 -7.15 17.01 -15.81
C GLU A 576 -7.90 17.40 -14.51
N GLU A 577 -7.35 18.33 -13.72
CA GLU A 577 -8.03 18.85 -12.52
C GLU A 577 -9.32 19.60 -12.88
N TYR A 578 -9.31 20.38 -13.97
CA TYR A 578 -10.50 21.05 -14.48
C TYR A 578 -11.55 20.03 -14.94
N LYS A 579 -11.13 18.99 -15.66
CA LYS A 579 -11.99 17.88 -16.09
C LYS A 579 -12.63 17.17 -14.90
N GLU A 580 -11.86 16.81 -13.87
CA GLU A 580 -12.38 16.17 -12.65
C GLU A 580 -13.43 17.04 -11.94
N ARG A 581 -13.21 18.36 -11.89
CA ARG A 581 -14.20 19.31 -11.34
C ARG A 581 -15.46 19.40 -12.19
N VAL A 582 -15.32 19.45 -13.52
CA VAL A 582 -16.45 19.45 -14.45
C VAL A 582 -17.26 18.16 -14.31
N ASP A 583 -16.60 17.01 -14.24
CA ASP A 583 -17.25 15.70 -14.07
C ASP A 583 -17.98 15.60 -12.71
N THR A 584 -17.38 16.12 -11.64
CA THR A 584 -18.02 16.20 -10.32
C THR A 584 -19.27 17.08 -10.36
N LEU A 585 -19.18 18.25 -10.99
CA LEU A 585 -20.32 19.18 -11.14
C LEU A 585 -21.42 18.59 -12.02
N ALA A 586 -21.06 17.89 -13.10
CA ALA A 586 -22.00 17.18 -13.96
C ALA A 586 -22.76 16.10 -13.17
N GLY A 587 -22.06 15.31 -12.35
CA GLY A 587 -22.69 14.33 -11.46
C GLY A 587 -23.63 14.96 -10.42
N MET A 588 -23.27 16.11 -9.84
CA MET A 588 -24.14 16.84 -8.92
C MET A 588 -25.40 17.39 -9.61
N LEU A 589 -25.26 17.90 -10.84
CA LEU A 589 -26.37 18.42 -11.63
C LEU A 589 -27.35 17.30 -12.04
N ASP A 590 -26.83 16.14 -12.45
CA ASP A 590 -27.61 14.93 -12.74
C ASP A 590 -28.40 14.48 -11.50
N PHE A 591 -27.73 14.37 -10.35
CA PHE A 591 -28.38 13.98 -9.09
C PHE A 591 -29.49 14.95 -8.69
N ALA A 592 -29.23 16.27 -8.73
CA ALA A 592 -30.23 17.28 -8.38
C ALA A 592 -31.44 17.23 -9.32
N THR A 593 -31.20 16.98 -10.61
CA THR A 593 -32.27 16.84 -11.61
C THR A 593 -33.15 15.63 -11.32
N LYS A 594 -32.54 14.46 -11.03
CA LYS A 594 -33.26 13.23 -10.66
C LYS A 594 -34.12 13.41 -9.42
N VAL A 595 -33.55 13.97 -8.35
CA VAL A 595 -34.29 14.22 -7.10
C VAL A 595 -35.50 15.13 -7.35
N HIS A 596 -35.33 16.17 -8.17
CA HIS A 596 -36.42 17.08 -8.50
C HIS A 596 -37.52 16.39 -9.32
N GLU A 597 -37.14 15.60 -10.33
CA GLU A 597 -38.10 14.85 -11.15
C GLU A 597 -38.91 13.83 -10.34
N GLU A 598 -38.24 13.04 -9.50
CA GLU A 598 -38.89 12.06 -8.63
C GLU A 598 -39.81 12.72 -7.61
N THR A 599 -39.34 13.81 -6.98
CA THR A 599 -40.12 14.55 -5.99
C THR A 599 -41.35 15.20 -6.62
N ALA A 600 -41.19 15.83 -7.79
CA ALA A 600 -42.30 16.42 -8.53
C ALA A 600 -43.32 15.34 -8.95
N ALA A 601 -42.85 14.21 -9.48
CA ALA A 601 -43.71 13.10 -9.87
C ALA A 601 -44.47 12.49 -8.68
N ALA A 602 -43.79 12.27 -7.55
CA ALA A 602 -44.39 11.75 -6.33
C ALA A 602 -45.45 12.72 -5.77
N THR A 603 -45.14 14.03 -5.80
CA THR A 603 -46.07 15.07 -5.34
C THR A 603 -47.31 15.12 -6.22
N LEU A 604 -47.15 15.06 -7.55
CA LEU A 604 -48.29 15.03 -8.47
C LEU A 604 -49.17 13.79 -8.26
N ARG A 605 -48.57 12.60 -8.11
CA ARG A 605 -49.31 11.36 -7.80
C ARG A 605 -50.05 11.45 -6.46
N PHE A 606 -49.42 12.06 -5.46
CA PHE A 606 -50.05 12.27 -4.16
C PHE A 606 -51.27 13.20 -4.25
N LEU A 607 -51.15 14.32 -4.98
CA LEU A 607 -52.26 15.24 -5.21
C LEU A 607 -53.41 14.57 -5.99
N ASP A 608 -53.08 13.69 -6.95
CA ASP A 608 -54.07 12.89 -7.68
C ASP A 608 -54.81 11.91 -6.74
N GLY A 609 -54.08 11.20 -5.87
CA GLY A 609 -54.65 10.27 -4.90
C GLY A 609 -55.60 10.91 -3.88
N LEU A 610 -55.45 12.22 -3.62
CA LEU A 610 -56.33 12.97 -2.73
C LEU A 610 -57.59 13.51 -3.41
N GLY A 611 -57.78 13.26 -4.71
CA GLY A 611 -58.94 13.78 -5.46
C GLY A 611 -58.86 15.28 -5.76
N PHE A 612 -57.70 15.90 -5.55
CA PHE A 612 -57.48 17.32 -5.81
C PHE A 612 -57.19 17.66 -7.28
N ALA A 613 -57.33 16.68 -8.18
CA ALA A 613 -57.10 16.86 -9.61
C ALA A 613 -57.94 18.00 -10.23
N LEU A 614 -59.10 18.34 -9.65
CA LEU A 614 -59.99 19.38 -10.17
C LEU A 614 -59.98 20.70 -9.36
N ASP A 615 -59.20 20.82 -8.28
CA ASP A 615 -59.15 22.05 -7.50
C ASP A 615 -58.40 23.17 -8.27
N PRO A 616 -59.06 24.30 -8.61
CA PRO A 616 -58.43 25.40 -9.35
C PRO A 616 -57.17 25.98 -8.70
N LYS A 617 -57.06 25.92 -7.36
CA LYS A 617 -55.88 26.40 -6.62
C LYS A 617 -54.70 25.44 -6.79
N ILE A 618 -54.99 24.14 -6.84
CA ILE A 618 -53.97 23.10 -7.01
C ILE A 618 -53.54 22.97 -8.48
N GLN A 619 -54.41 23.32 -9.42
CA GLN A 619 -54.09 23.39 -10.86
C GLN A 619 -52.94 24.38 -11.16
N ASN A 620 -52.83 25.49 -10.44
CA ASN A 620 -51.71 26.41 -10.60
C ASN A 620 -50.39 25.80 -10.07
N LEU A 621 -50.45 25.09 -8.95
CA LEU A 621 -49.28 24.40 -8.39
C LEU A 621 -48.82 23.25 -9.28
N ARG A 622 -49.76 22.50 -9.88
CA ARG A 622 -49.46 21.46 -10.88
C ARG A 622 -48.74 22.03 -12.08
N ARG A 623 -49.30 23.09 -12.69
CA ARG A 623 -48.64 23.78 -13.82
C ARG A 623 -47.24 24.26 -13.46
N ALA A 624 -47.05 24.82 -12.27
CA ALA A 624 -45.74 25.25 -11.80
C ALA A 624 -44.73 24.07 -11.66
N MET A 625 -45.16 22.92 -11.15
CA MET A 625 -44.31 21.73 -11.06
C MET A 625 -43.98 21.14 -12.43
N GLU A 626 -44.95 21.09 -13.35
CA GLU A 626 -44.75 20.61 -14.72
C GLU A 626 -43.83 21.55 -15.52
N ASP A 627 -44.02 22.87 -15.40
CA ASP A 627 -43.17 23.88 -16.02
C ASP A 627 -41.75 23.80 -15.46
N SER A 628 -41.60 23.65 -14.13
CA SER A 628 -40.30 23.47 -13.49
C SER A 628 -39.59 22.21 -13.99
N ARG A 629 -40.32 21.10 -14.17
CA ARG A 629 -39.76 19.86 -14.74
C ARG A 629 -39.33 20.03 -16.18
N ARG A 630 -40.13 20.73 -17.01
CA ARG A 630 -39.78 21.05 -18.40
C ARG A 630 -38.50 21.89 -18.48
N VAL A 631 -38.43 22.99 -17.73
CA VAL A 631 -37.28 23.90 -17.73
C VAL A 631 -36.00 23.19 -17.29
N LEU A 632 -36.10 22.31 -16.29
CA LEU A 632 -34.94 21.55 -15.81
C LEU A 632 -34.45 20.55 -16.86
N GLY A 633 -35.37 19.85 -17.55
CA GLY A 633 -35.03 18.96 -18.66
C GLY A 633 -34.42 19.68 -19.86
N GLU A 634 -34.90 20.89 -20.19
CA GLU A 634 -34.32 21.74 -21.24
C GLU A 634 -32.90 22.22 -20.87
N ASN A 635 -32.68 22.63 -19.63
CA ASN A 635 -31.35 23.03 -19.15
C ASN A 635 -30.36 21.85 -19.15
N LEU A 636 -30.79 20.66 -18.72
CA LEU A 636 -29.96 19.46 -18.76
C LEU A 636 -29.60 19.10 -20.21
N ARG A 637 -30.58 19.17 -21.12
CA ARG A 637 -30.34 18.95 -22.56
C ARG A 637 -29.31 19.93 -23.11
N ALA A 638 -29.42 21.21 -22.79
CA ALA A 638 -28.44 22.22 -23.20
C ALA A 638 -27.03 21.92 -22.65
N CYS A 639 -26.92 21.41 -21.43
CA CYS A 639 -25.63 21.00 -20.85
C CYS A 639 -25.04 19.77 -21.56
N VAL A 640 -25.88 18.82 -22.00
CA VAL A 640 -25.46 17.67 -22.80
C VAL A 640 -24.99 18.12 -24.19
N GLU A 641 -25.76 18.98 -24.86
CA GLU A 641 -25.41 19.54 -26.18
C GLU A 641 -24.12 20.36 -26.15
N ALA A 642 -23.86 21.07 -25.05
CA ALA A 642 -22.61 21.79 -24.81
C ALA A 642 -21.42 20.87 -24.46
N GLY A 643 -21.64 19.56 -24.30
CA GLY A 643 -20.61 18.58 -23.92
C GLY A 643 -20.15 18.70 -22.46
N TRP A 644 -20.91 19.40 -21.60
CA TRP A 644 -20.61 19.50 -20.17
C TRP A 644 -21.04 18.25 -19.40
N VAL A 645 -22.09 17.59 -19.89
CA VAL A 645 -22.62 16.34 -19.36
C VAL A 645 -22.49 15.27 -20.45
N THR A 646 -21.67 14.25 -20.21
CA THR A 646 -21.45 13.12 -21.10
C THR A 646 -21.89 11.81 -20.45
N LYS A 647 -21.93 10.73 -21.23
CA LYS A 647 -22.19 9.39 -20.70
C LYS A 647 -21.06 8.92 -19.77
N GLU A 648 -19.83 9.39 -19.97
CA GLU A 648 -18.70 8.96 -19.14
C GLU A 648 -18.66 9.65 -17.77
N ASN A 649 -19.20 10.87 -17.67
CA ASN A 649 -19.19 11.64 -16.42
C ASN A 649 -20.52 11.64 -15.65
N THR A 650 -21.51 10.91 -16.16
CA THR A 650 -22.75 10.58 -15.46
C THR A 650 -22.81 9.07 -15.24
N SER A 651 -23.54 8.60 -14.22
CA SER A 651 -23.61 7.15 -13.94
C SER A 651 -24.18 6.38 -15.14
N GLU A 652 -23.42 5.39 -15.64
CA GLU A 652 -23.51 4.70 -16.95
C GLU A 652 -24.90 4.19 -17.42
N ASN A 653 -25.93 4.18 -16.58
CA ASN A 653 -27.22 3.55 -16.90
C ASN A 653 -28.33 4.49 -17.45
N ASP A 654 -28.20 5.82 -17.37
CA ASP A 654 -29.41 6.67 -17.39
C ASP A 654 -29.55 7.66 -18.55
N VAL A 655 -28.50 7.92 -19.35
CA VAL A 655 -28.64 8.81 -20.53
C VAL A 655 -29.60 8.22 -21.57
N SER A 656 -29.68 6.89 -21.66
CA SER A 656 -30.67 6.20 -22.51
C SER A 656 -32.10 6.43 -22.03
N ILE A 657 -32.36 6.40 -20.71
CA ILE A 657 -33.69 6.63 -20.13
C ILE A 657 -34.11 8.09 -20.32
N LEU A 658 -33.21 9.04 -20.14
CA LEU A 658 -33.47 10.45 -20.43
C LEU A 658 -33.72 10.69 -21.92
N SER A 659 -33.00 10.00 -22.82
CA SER A 659 -33.26 10.10 -24.26
C SER A 659 -34.61 9.50 -24.67
N GLU A 660 -35.03 8.37 -24.08
CA GLU A 660 -36.35 7.78 -24.37
C GLU A 660 -37.50 8.60 -23.78
N VAL A 661 -37.35 9.12 -22.56
CA VAL A 661 -38.42 9.84 -21.85
C VAL A 661 -38.57 11.29 -22.34
N LEU A 662 -37.49 11.95 -22.78
CA LEU A 662 -37.52 13.35 -23.25
C LEU A 662 -37.63 13.50 -24.77
N LEU A 663 -37.34 12.46 -25.57
CA LEU A 663 -37.38 12.51 -27.04
C LEU A 663 -38.53 11.70 -27.67
N ALA A 664 -39.33 10.96 -26.89
CA ALA A 664 -40.53 10.33 -27.43
C ALA A 664 -41.50 11.42 -27.94
N PRO A 665 -41.86 11.43 -29.24
CA PRO A 665 -42.90 12.34 -29.73
C PRO A 665 -44.19 12.02 -28.99
N LYS A 666 -44.84 13.06 -28.43
CA LYS A 666 -46.19 12.91 -27.89
C LYS A 666 -47.10 12.47 -29.04
N GLU A 667 -47.48 11.20 -29.07
CA GLU A 667 -48.64 10.78 -29.85
C GLU A 667 -49.85 11.57 -29.31
N THR A 668 -50.42 12.38 -30.19
CA THR A 668 -51.59 13.23 -29.95
C THR A 668 -52.86 12.43 -29.82
#